data_AF-A0A9P0JUQ9-F1
#
_entry.id   AF-A0A9P0JUQ9-F1
#
_cell.length_a   1.000
_cell.length_b   1.000
_cell.length_c   1.000
_cell.angle_alpha   90.00
_cell.angle_beta   90.00
_cell.angle_gamma   90.00
#
_symmetry.space_group_name_H-M   'P 1'
#
loop_
_entity.id
_entity.type
_entity.pdbx_description
1 polymer ?
#
loop_
_entity_poly.entity_id
_entity_poly.type
_entity_poly.pdbx_seq_one_letter_code
_entity_poly.pdbx_strand_id
1 'polypeptide(L)'
;MFLYIFSHYCRSMLKEIKHTGMLHFILDCETENILEVLKEANEQKLLTEFHSYILTSLDAHTLNWFELKGVSSNITAFRLVDPSSNIVKEAASVWTLVMKYSEDYLHPYWNASEDIDLFNNKHFSEITSFNIRTKTALFYDAVNLFFNTFAEMEKKELLIIKPLSCQASEKSSHGTKLSQALKKVHSEVGLLSGPIKGFDSYGYRKNFQLKIVELDEKRFRTIGTWTPQKADKIDFTVTVEDRDTETKRKIQQMTFRVVSRVGAPYFIRKEDPPGRILKGNDRYEGYSIDLMKEICKPNNLNCSFTFEPVSDGMYGNYDPNTKKWNGLIKDLIEFRAELAVCDLTITYERKTAVDFTVPFMTLGVSILYSKAVKEPPELLSFSHPLSLDVWLYMFTAYLLISITIFLVARLNPNDWENPHPCNPNPETLENIWSIRNCCWLTLGSFMAQGCDILPKGISTRLVAAMWWFFVLIMIACYTANMTAFLTMERMGPTIESAEDLAAQNKIKYGCVKGGSTASFFKDTNFSTYHRMWVQMESAEPSVFETSNKDGVKRVLTSKRKYAFLMESSNIEYEMERNCDLIQVGNNLDSKGYGIAMRTNAPYRKSFNEAILKMQEMGVLVRLKDKWWKEMHGGGQCTKDKHSEDATATELGLDHVGGVFVVLAVGVCLAMLIAICEFLWNVRKVTVTEKVAPKEAFMRELHFALNIWARKKAVLNSASRSPSALPAERLSNKSR
;
A
#
# COMPACT_ATOMS: atom_id res chain seq x y z
N MET A 1 30.73 -22.29 -12.35
CA MET A 1 32.21 -22.16 -12.33
C MET A 1 32.79 -23.57 -12.24
N PHE A 2 33.81 -23.90 -13.04
CA PHE A 2 34.52 -25.19 -12.96
C PHE A 2 35.59 -25.08 -11.86
N LEU A 3 35.47 -25.91 -10.82
CA LEU A 3 36.44 -25.96 -9.73
C LEU A 3 37.34 -27.19 -9.93
N TYR A 4 38.57 -26.97 -10.39
CA TYR A 4 39.64 -27.97 -10.34
C TYR A 4 40.38 -27.78 -9.01
N ILE A 5 40.22 -28.71 -8.07
CA ILE A 5 40.74 -28.57 -6.71
C ILE A 5 41.89 -29.55 -6.48
N PHE A 6 43.08 -29.03 -6.19
CA PHE A 6 44.15 -29.74 -5.50
C PHE A 6 43.99 -29.51 -3.98
N SER A 7 44.04 -30.58 -3.17
CA SER A 7 43.53 -30.58 -1.78
C SER A 7 44.19 -29.55 -0.84
N HIS A 8 45.41 -29.08 -1.11
CA HIS A 8 46.16 -28.26 -0.17
C HIS A 8 45.73 -26.76 -0.06
N TYR A 9 44.88 -26.25 -0.96
CA TYR A 9 44.44 -24.83 -1.01
C TYR A 9 42.90 -24.65 -0.99
N CYS A 10 42.15 -25.71 -0.74
CA CYS A 10 40.69 -25.71 -0.91
C CYS A 10 39.98 -24.75 0.07
N ARG A 11 40.40 -24.71 1.34
CA ARG A 11 39.79 -23.86 2.37
C ARG A 11 39.84 -22.35 2.12
N SER A 12 40.96 -21.81 1.63
CA SER A 12 41.09 -20.36 1.36
C SER A 12 40.22 -19.95 0.18
N MET A 13 40.20 -20.77 -0.87
CA MET A 13 39.37 -20.54 -2.04
C MET A 13 37.87 -20.61 -1.71
N LEU A 14 37.43 -21.58 -0.88
CA LEU A 14 36.04 -21.68 -0.43
C LEU A 14 35.61 -20.43 0.37
N LYS A 15 36.51 -19.79 1.12
CA LYS A 15 36.22 -18.51 1.80
C LYS A 15 35.99 -17.38 0.81
N GLU A 16 36.81 -17.27 -0.24
CA GLU A 16 36.60 -16.27 -1.30
C GLU A 16 35.29 -16.51 -2.04
N ILE A 17 35.01 -17.78 -2.40
CA ILE A 17 33.76 -18.19 -3.04
C ILE A 17 32.55 -17.80 -2.19
N LYS A 18 32.62 -17.98 -0.87
CA LYS A 18 31.55 -17.54 0.03
C LYS A 18 31.24 -16.05 -0.09
N HIS A 19 32.26 -15.20 -0.27
CA HIS A 19 32.06 -13.76 -0.47
C HIS A 19 31.43 -13.40 -1.82
N THR A 20 31.61 -14.24 -2.83
CA THR A 20 30.97 -14.03 -4.15
C THR A 20 29.47 -14.35 -4.16
N GLY A 21 28.95 -15.07 -3.16
CA GLY A 21 27.54 -15.44 -3.07
C GLY A 21 27.09 -16.46 -4.11
N MET A 22 28.01 -17.22 -4.70
CA MET A 22 27.68 -18.27 -5.68
C MET A 22 26.87 -19.41 -5.05
N LEU A 23 25.86 -19.89 -5.78
CA LEU A 23 24.95 -20.95 -5.32
C LEU A 23 25.13 -22.28 -6.07
N HIS A 24 25.68 -22.26 -7.29
CA HIS A 24 25.78 -23.43 -8.16
C HIS A 24 27.24 -23.81 -8.40
N PHE A 25 27.58 -25.04 -8.04
CA PHE A 25 28.94 -25.57 -8.11
C PHE A 25 29.02 -26.80 -9.00
N ILE A 26 30.08 -26.89 -9.79
CA ILE A 26 30.45 -28.08 -10.55
C ILE A 26 31.78 -28.54 -9.98
N LEU A 27 31.80 -29.75 -9.40
CA LEU A 27 32.98 -30.33 -8.81
C LEU A 27 33.53 -31.42 -9.73
N ASP A 28 34.72 -31.16 -10.25
CA ASP A 28 35.49 -32.10 -11.08
C ASP A 28 36.78 -32.47 -10.35
N CYS A 29 36.77 -33.62 -9.68
CA CYS A 29 37.93 -34.15 -8.98
C CYS A 29 37.87 -35.68 -8.90
N GLU A 30 38.98 -36.29 -8.52
CA GLU A 30 39.03 -37.73 -8.27
C GLU A 30 38.03 -38.12 -7.18
N THR A 31 37.39 -39.28 -7.36
CA THR A 31 36.30 -39.76 -6.50
C THR A 31 36.66 -39.74 -5.02
N GLU A 32 37.92 -40.04 -4.68
CA GLU A 32 38.41 -40.12 -3.31
C GLU A 32 38.48 -38.74 -2.62
N ASN A 33 38.69 -37.66 -3.38
CA ASN A 33 38.82 -36.30 -2.87
C ASN A 33 37.46 -35.59 -2.70
N ILE A 34 36.39 -36.10 -3.31
CA ILE A 34 35.05 -35.48 -3.28
C ILE A 34 34.57 -35.28 -1.84
N LEU A 35 34.68 -36.31 -0.98
CA LEU A 35 34.21 -36.23 0.40
C LEU A 35 35.00 -35.21 1.23
N GLU A 36 36.31 -35.09 1.00
CA GLU A 36 37.15 -34.13 1.71
C GLU A 36 36.79 -32.69 1.34
N VAL A 37 36.66 -32.40 0.03
CA VAL A 37 36.22 -31.09 -0.46
C VAL A 37 34.85 -30.70 0.09
N LEU A 38 33.90 -31.65 0.11
CA LEU A 38 32.57 -31.40 0.65
C LEU A 38 32.59 -31.18 2.16
N LYS A 39 33.46 -31.88 2.91
CA LYS A 39 33.64 -31.63 4.35
C LYS A 39 34.12 -30.19 4.60
N GLU A 40 35.12 -29.72 3.85
CA GLU A 40 35.59 -28.33 3.96
C GLU A 40 34.52 -27.30 3.54
N ALA A 41 33.75 -27.59 2.49
CA ALA A 41 32.63 -26.75 2.08
C ALA A 41 31.56 -26.65 3.17
N ASN A 42 31.30 -27.74 3.89
CA ASN A 42 30.39 -27.75 5.03
C ASN A 42 30.86 -26.79 6.14
N GLU A 43 32.15 -26.82 6.48
CA GLU A 43 32.72 -25.91 7.49
C GLU A 43 32.53 -24.43 7.13
N GLN A 44 32.59 -24.10 5.83
CA GLN A 44 32.37 -22.75 5.35
C GLN A 44 30.88 -22.37 5.22
N LYS A 45 29.96 -23.27 5.54
CA LYS A 45 28.48 -23.16 5.36
C LYS A 45 28.06 -23.07 3.89
N LEU A 46 28.77 -23.79 3.00
CA LEU A 46 28.47 -23.88 1.57
C LEU A 46 27.69 -25.16 1.19
N LEU A 47 27.25 -25.95 2.16
CA LEU A 47 26.37 -27.13 1.98
C LEU A 47 24.99 -26.95 2.60
N THR A 48 24.48 -25.72 2.56
CA THR A 48 23.10 -25.41 2.95
C THR A 48 22.12 -25.72 1.82
N GLU A 49 20.82 -25.73 2.13
CA GLU A 49 19.70 -25.94 1.20
C GLU A 49 19.67 -25.02 -0.04
N PHE A 50 20.43 -23.92 -0.02
CA PHE A 50 20.53 -22.96 -1.12
C PHE A 50 21.58 -23.32 -2.16
N HIS A 51 22.50 -24.23 -1.82
CA HIS A 51 23.59 -24.59 -2.71
C HIS A 51 23.24 -25.84 -3.51
N SER A 52 23.68 -25.87 -4.76
CA SER A 52 23.53 -27.03 -5.64
C SER A 52 24.89 -27.44 -6.20
N TYR A 53 25.18 -28.73 -6.12
CA TYR A 53 26.42 -29.33 -6.59
C TYR A 53 26.15 -30.34 -7.70
N ILE A 54 26.96 -30.26 -8.75
CA ILE A 54 27.03 -31.27 -9.82
C ILE A 54 28.39 -31.95 -9.71
N LEU A 55 28.38 -33.26 -9.51
CA LEU A 55 29.57 -34.10 -9.45
C LEU A 55 29.78 -34.77 -10.80
N THR A 56 30.92 -34.53 -11.43
CA THR A 56 31.26 -35.10 -12.74
C THR A 56 31.70 -36.57 -12.65
N SER A 57 32.23 -36.99 -11.49
CA SER A 57 32.69 -38.36 -11.29
C SER A 57 31.53 -39.36 -11.40
N LEU A 58 31.72 -40.37 -12.26
CA LEU A 58 30.79 -41.48 -12.46
C LEU A 58 30.66 -42.40 -11.22
N ASP A 59 31.62 -42.30 -10.31
CA ASP A 59 31.75 -43.16 -9.13
C ASP A 59 31.37 -42.43 -7.83
N ALA A 60 30.87 -41.19 -7.90
CA ALA A 60 30.47 -40.43 -6.71
C ALA A 60 29.45 -41.17 -5.83
N HIS A 61 28.59 -42.01 -6.44
CA HIS A 61 27.61 -42.81 -5.73
C HIS A 61 28.19 -43.95 -4.88
N THR A 62 29.45 -44.35 -5.12
CA THR A 62 30.14 -45.43 -4.38
C THR A 62 30.73 -44.97 -3.04
N LEU A 63 30.76 -43.65 -2.81
CA LEU A 63 31.32 -43.04 -1.61
C LEU A 63 30.41 -43.20 -0.39
N ASN A 64 30.99 -43.12 0.80
CA ASN A 64 30.25 -43.19 2.05
C ASN A 64 29.65 -41.83 2.45
N TRP A 65 28.44 -41.54 1.93
CA TRP A 65 27.73 -40.29 2.19
C TRP A 65 27.22 -40.14 3.63
N PHE A 66 27.29 -41.20 4.45
CA PHE A 66 26.92 -41.11 5.87
C PHE A 66 27.91 -40.30 6.71
N GLU A 67 29.15 -40.13 6.25
CA GLU A 67 30.17 -39.33 6.93
C GLU A 67 29.87 -37.82 6.89
N LEU A 68 29.14 -37.37 5.87
CA LEU A 68 28.74 -35.99 5.70
C LEU A 68 27.50 -35.70 6.55
N LYS A 69 27.71 -35.09 7.72
CA LYS A 69 26.61 -34.65 8.61
C LYS A 69 26.13 -33.25 8.22
N GLY A 70 24.81 -33.06 8.23
CA GLY A 70 24.19 -31.74 8.04
C GLY A 70 24.11 -31.26 6.59
N VAL A 71 24.23 -32.16 5.60
CA VAL A 71 24.05 -31.80 4.20
C VAL A 71 22.57 -31.52 3.92
N SER A 72 22.29 -30.32 3.46
CA SER A 72 20.95 -29.91 2.99
C SER A 72 20.96 -29.44 1.53
N SER A 73 22.14 -29.29 0.92
CA SER A 73 22.32 -28.91 -0.48
C SER A 73 21.85 -29.99 -1.46
N ASN A 74 21.37 -29.56 -2.63
CA ASN A 74 21.02 -30.50 -3.69
C ASN A 74 22.28 -30.99 -4.43
N ILE A 75 22.58 -32.29 -4.33
CA ILE A 75 23.76 -32.90 -4.96
C ILE A 75 23.32 -33.85 -6.06
N THR A 76 23.76 -33.56 -7.28
CA THR A 76 23.52 -34.38 -8.46
C THR A 76 24.82 -34.98 -8.95
N ALA A 77 24.77 -36.20 -9.44
CA ALA A 77 25.91 -36.92 -9.99
C ALA A 77 25.51 -37.74 -11.21
N PHE A 78 26.50 -38.25 -11.92
CA PHE A 78 26.30 -39.14 -13.06
C PHE A 78 26.70 -40.57 -12.68
N ARG A 79 26.05 -41.55 -13.32
CA ARG A 79 26.33 -42.97 -13.10
C ARG A 79 26.24 -43.72 -14.42
N LEU A 80 27.27 -44.49 -14.74
CA LEU A 80 27.30 -45.38 -15.91
C LEU A 80 26.77 -46.78 -15.59
N VAL A 81 27.21 -47.37 -14.47
CA VAL A 81 26.84 -48.73 -14.05
C VAL A 81 25.54 -48.70 -13.26
N ASP A 82 24.57 -49.54 -13.62
CA ASP A 82 23.29 -49.57 -12.91
C ASP A 82 23.25 -50.66 -11.81
N PRO A 83 23.36 -50.32 -10.52
CA PRO A 83 23.36 -51.27 -9.41
C PRO A 83 22.02 -52.00 -9.23
N SER A 84 20.95 -51.47 -9.83
CA SER A 84 19.63 -52.08 -9.85
C SER A 84 19.50 -53.22 -10.86
N SER A 85 20.39 -53.29 -11.86
CA SER A 85 20.41 -54.33 -12.89
C SER A 85 20.73 -55.70 -12.30
N ASN A 86 20.03 -56.74 -12.76
CA ASN A 86 20.25 -58.11 -12.29
C ASN A 86 21.68 -58.59 -12.59
N ILE A 87 22.24 -58.23 -13.76
CA ILE A 87 23.60 -58.61 -14.16
C ILE A 87 24.63 -58.04 -13.18
N VAL A 88 24.45 -56.80 -12.73
CA VAL A 88 25.38 -56.15 -11.79
C VAL A 88 25.25 -56.76 -10.39
N LYS A 89 24.03 -57.13 -9.97
CA LYS A 89 23.80 -57.84 -8.71
C LYS A 89 24.41 -59.24 -8.71
N GLU A 90 24.24 -59.98 -9.79
CA GLU A 90 24.85 -61.31 -9.98
C GLU A 90 26.38 -61.22 -10.01
N ALA A 91 26.94 -60.26 -10.75
CA ALA A 91 28.38 -60.04 -10.77
C ALA A 91 28.92 -59.67 -9.38
N ALA A 92 28.21 -58.81 -8.63
CA ALA A 92 28.59 -58.44 -7.26
C ALA A 92 28.52 -59.64 -6.29
N SER A 93 27.50 -60.49 -6.41
CA SER A 93 27.34 -61.66 -5.54
C SER A 93 28.41 -62.72 -5.84
N VAL A 94 28.70 -62.98 -7.12
CA VAL A 94 29.78 -63.88 -7.54
C VAL A 94 31.12 -63.34 -7.08
N TRP A 95 31.38 -62.04 -7.25
CA TRP A 95 32.62 -61.41 -6.78
C TRP A 95 32.78 -61.62 -5.27
N THR A 96 31.75 -61.30 -4.49
CA THR A 96 31.78 -61.44 -3.03
C THR A 96 32.02 -62.89 -2.62
N LEU A 97 31.37 -63.85 -3.30
CA LEU A 97 31.54 -65.28 -3.04
C LEU A 97 32.95 -65.78 -3.36
N VAL A 98 33.52 -65.38 -4.50
CA VAL A 98 34.89 -65.75 -4.90
C VAL A 98 35.92 -65.16 -3.94
N MET A 99 35.74 -63.91 -3.51
CA MET A 99 36.63 -63.28 -2.54
C MET A 99 36.56 -63.96 -1.18
N LYS A 100 35.35 -64.26 -0.69
CA LYS A 100 35.15 -64.99 0.56
C LYS A 100 35.76 -66.40 0.50
N TYR A 101 35.55 -67.11 -0.61
CA TYR A 101 36.15 -68.43 -0.82
C TYR A 101 37.68 -68.36 -0.88
N SER A 102 38.25 -67.32 -1.51
CA SER A 102 39.70 -67.10 -1.52
C SER A 102 40.25 -66.81 -0.13
N GLU A 103 39.53 -66.07 0.70
CA GLU A 103 39.91 -65.83 2.10
C GLU A 103 39.86 -67.14 2.91
N ASP A 104 38.79 -67.93 2.76
CA ASP A 104 38.57 -69.16 3.52
C ASP A 104 39.52 -70.32 3.10
N TYR A 105 39.96 -70.38 1.82
CA TYR A 105 40.68 -71.54 1.28
C TYR A 105 42.07 -71.27 0.67
N LEU A 106 42.36 -70.06 0.15
CA LEU A 106 43.66 -69.76 -0.50
C LEU A 106 44.69 -69.16 0.47
N HIS A 107 44.26 -68.59 1.60
CA HIS A 107 45.13 -67.97 2.60
C HIS A 107 46.13 -68.92 3.31
N PRO A 108 45.92 -70.25 3.43
CA PRO A 108 46.90 -71.14 4.05
C PRO A 108 48.03 -71.64 3.12
N TYR A 109 47.97 -71.44 1.79
CA TYR A 109 48.90 -72.11 0.84
C TYR A 109 49.86 -71.15 0.11
N TRP A 110 49.74 -69.84 0.31
CA TRP A 110 50.65 -68.84 -0.27
C TRP A 110 51.65 -68.35 0.78
N ASN A 111 52.79 -69.03 0.86
CA ASN A 111 53.96 -68.51 1.59
C ASN A 111 54.79 -67.63 0.64
N ALA A 112 55.02 -66.38 1.08
CA ALA A 112 56.12 -65.50 0.70
C ALA A 112 56.21 -64.99 -0.76
N SER A 113 55.76 -63.76 -0.99
CA SER A 113 56.56 -62.69 -1.64
C SER A 113 55.84 -61.34 -1.50
N GLU A 114 56.62 -60.26 -1.55
CA GLU A 114 56.38 -58.89 -1.04
C GLU A 114 55.16 -58.09 -1.55
N ASP A 115 54.20 -58.71 -2.25
CA ASP A 115 53.01 -58.02 -2.79
C ASP A 115 51.75 -58.14 -1.90
N ILE A 116 51.87 -58.71 -0.68
CA ILE A 116 50.76 -58.97 0.26
C ILE A 116 50.67 -57.90 1.37
N ASP A 117 50.97 -56.64 1.07
CA ASP A 117 50.51 -55.50 1.90
C ASP A 117 49.13 -54.97 1.46
N LEU A 118 48.63 -55.42 0.29
CA LEU A 118 47.32 -55.04 -0.24
C LEU A 118 46.14 -55.80 0.39
N PHE A 119 46.38 -56.97 0.98
CA PHE A 119 45.31 -57.86 1.48
C PHE A 119 45.20 -57.92 3.02
N ASN A 120 46.28 -57.60 3.75
CA ASN A 120 46.34 -57.84 5.20
C ASN A 120 45.67 -56.75 6.07
N ASN A 121 45.40 -55.55 5.54
CA ASN A 121 44.98 -54.39 6.35
C ASN A 121 43.57 -53.84 6.10
N LYS A 122 42.74 -54.53 5.30
CA LYS A 122 41.33 -54.15 5.13
C LYS A 122 40.46 -55.37 5.42
N HIS A 123 39.75 -55.34 6.55
CA HIS A 123 38.52 -56.12 6.69
C HIS A 123 37.71 -55.94 5.40
N PHE A 124 37.56 -57.00 4.60
CA PHE A 124 36.86 -56.92 3.32
C PHE A 124 35.39 -56.64 3.61
N SER A 125 34.97 -55.40 3.39
CA SER A 125 33.56 -55.01 3.39
C SER A 125 32.87 -55.71 2.22
N GLU A 126 31.71 -56.32 2.45
CA GLU A 126 30.88 -56.94 1.40
C GLU A 126 30.76 -56.03 0.17
N ILE A 127 31.16 -56.53 -1.00
CA ILE A 127 31.06 -55.77 -2.26
C ILE A 127 29.60 -55.83 -2.72
N THR A 128 28.85 -54.77 -2.43
CA THR A 128 27.48 -54.65 -2.92
C THR A 128 27.46 -54.16 -4.37
N SER A 129 26.32 -54.34 -5.05
CA SER A 129 26.14 -53.83 -6.42
C SER A 129 26.33 -52.30 -6.53
N PHE A 130 26.20 -51.56 -5.41
CA PHE A 130 26.39 -50.11 -5.34
C PHE A 130 27.84 -49.65 -5.15
N ASN A 131 28.76 -50.58 -4.88
CA ASN A 131 30.17 -50.28 -4.59
C ASN A 131 31.11 -50.57 -5.77
N ILE A 132 30.61 -51.13 -6.87
CA ILE A 132 31.41 -51.44 -8.05
C ILE A 132 31.82 -50.14 -8.74
N ARG A 133 33.12 -49.84 -8.76
CA ARG A 133 33.68 -48.68 -9.47
C ARG A 133 33.57 -48.86 -10.98
N THR A 134 33.37 -47.77 -11.70
CA THR A 134 33.22 -47.74 -13.16
C THR A 134 34.47 -48.26 -13.86
N LYS A 135 35.67 -47.92 -13.37
CA LYS A 135 36.94 -48.46 -13.91
C LYS A 135 36.97 -49.99 -13.88
N THR A 136 36.50 -50.59 -12.79
CA THR A 136 36.44 -52.04 -12.60
C THR A 136 35.40 -52.68 -13.52
N ALA A 137 34.22 -52.07 -13.63
CA ALA A 137 33.18 -52.55 -14.53
C ALA A 137 33.61 -52.49 -16.01
N LEU A 138 34.29 -51.41 -16.41
CA LEU A 138 34.82 -51.28 -17.76
C LEU A 138 35.94 -52.28 -18.06
N PHE A 139 36.77 -52.63 -17.06
CA PHE A 139 37.78 -53.67 -17.20
C PHE A 139 37.15 -55.05 -17.44
N TYR A 140 36.15 -55.41 -16.63
CA TYR A 140 35.38 -56.64 -16.81
C TYR A 140 34.75 -56.72 -18.21
N ASP A 141 34.12 -55.62 -18.64
CA ASP A 141 33.51 -55.53 -19.97
C ASP A 141 34.56 -55.64 -21.08
N ALA A 142 35.73 -55.01 -20.92
CA ALA A 142 36.80 -55.05 -21.90
C ALA A 142 37.36 -56.46 -22.10
N VAL A 143 37.58 -57.21 -21.01
CA VAL A 143 38.07 -58.60 -21.07
C VAL A 143 37.05 -59.50 -21.76
N ASN A 144 35.77 -59.40 -21.38
CA ASN A 144 34.71 -60.20 -22.00
C ASN A 144 34.50 -59.86 -23.47
N LEU A 145 34.53 -58.58 -23.83
CA LEU A 145 34.43 -58.12 -25.21
C LEU A 145 35.61 -58.66 -26.03
N PHE A 146 36.83 -58.56 -25.51
CA PHE A 146 38.02 -59.09 -26.16
C PHE A 146 37.95 -60.61 -26.35
N PHE A 147 37.62 -61.35 -25.28
CA PHE A 147 37.52 -62.81 -25.32
C PHE A 147 36.49 -63.29 -26.33
N ASN A 148 35.27 -62.72 -26.31
CA ASN A 148 34.21 -63.10 -27.24
C ASN A 148 34.60 -62.79 -28.69
N THR A 149 35.22 -61.63 -28.95
CA THR A 149 35.68 -61.26 -30.29
C THR A 149 36.78 -62.19 -30.78
N PHE A 150 37.73 -62.52 -29.90
CA PHE A 150 38.83 -63.43 -30.22
C PHE A 150 38.31 -64.84 -30.52
N ALA A 151 37.41 -65.37 -29.70
CA ALA A 151 36.78 -66.67 -29.89
C ALA A 151 35.95 -66.74 -31.19
N GLU A 152 35.26 -65.65 -31.58
CA GLU A 152 34.55 -65.58 -32.87
C GLU A 152 35.50 -65.55 -34.08
N MET A 153 36.66 -64.91 -33.94
CA MET A 153 37.67 -64.90 -35.00
C MET A 153 38.34 -66.26 -35.16
N GLU A 154 38.68 -66.92 -34.06
CA GLU A 154 39.29 -68.26 -34.07
C GLU A 154 38.38 -69.31 -34.72
N LYS A 155 37.06 -69.19 -34.54
CA LYS A 155 36.07 -70.03 -35.25
C LYS A 155 36.11 -69.86 -36.78
N LYS A 156 36.57 -68.72 -37.29
CA LYS A 156 36.59 -68.40 -38.73
C LYS A 156 37.94 -68.67 -39.40
N GLU A 157 39.03 -68.42 -38.69
CA GLU A 157 40.40 -68.54 -39.20
C GLU A 157 41.34 -68.94 -38.06
N LEU A 158 42.27 -69.88 -38.32
CA LEU A 158 43.22 -70.34 -37.30
C LEU A 158 44.24 -69.23 -37.00
N LEU A 159 44.17 -68.65 -35.80
CA LEU A 159 44.97 -67.49 -35.41
C LEU A 159 46.37 -67.91 -34.96
N ILE A 160 47.37 -67.72 -35.82
CA ILE A 160 48.77 -67.96 -35.47
C ILE A 160 49.32 -66.72 -34.73
N ILE A 161 49.65 -66.89 -33.45
CA ILE A 161 50.27 -65.86 -32.61
C ILE A 161 51.79 -66.07 -32.64
N LYS A 162 52.53 -65.05 -33.09
CA LYS A 162 54.00 -65.01 -33.05
C LYS A 162 54.46 -63.87 -32.14
N PRO A 163 55.50 -64.07 -31.31
CA PRO A 163 56.10 -62.98 -30.56
C PRO A 163 56.79 -62.01 -31.54
N LEU A 164 56.58 -60.72 -31.35
CA LEU A 164 57.15 -59.65 -32.18
C LEU A 164 58.04 -58.73 -31.32
N SER A 165 59.12 -58.22 -31.90
CA SER A 165 59.97 -57.22 -31.26
C SER A 165 59.49 -55.81 -31.59
N CYS A 166 59.45 -54.90 -30.61
CA CYS A 166 59.07 -53.50 -30.81
C CYS A 166 60.05 -52.73 -31.74
N GLN A 167 61.27 -53.23 -31.92
CA GLN A 167 62.29 -52.62 -32.78
C GLN A 167 62.23 -53.13 -34.23
N ALA A 168 61.51 -54.23 -34.48
CA ALA A 168 61.36 -54.79 -35.81
C ALA A 168 60.21 -54.12 -36.58
N SER A 169 60.32 -54.01 -37.91
CA SER A 169 59.24 -53.50 -38.77
C SER A 169 58.14 -54.53 -39.06
N GLU A 170 58.25 -55.75 -38.51
CA GLU A 170 57.28 -56.82 -38.69
C GLU A 170 55.97 -56.50 -37.97
N LYS A 171 54.85 -56.65 -38.68
CA LYS A 171 53.50 -56.41 -38.15
C LYS A 171 52.76 -57.73 -38.01
N SER A 172 51.95 -57.85 -36.97
CA SER A 172 51.03 -58.98 -36.84
C SER A 172 50.06 -59.02 -38.02
N SER A 173 50.00 -60.17 -38.71
CA SER A 173 49.08 -60.40 -39.84
C SER A 173 47.62 -60.33 -39.42
N HIS A 174 47.32 -60.66 -38.16
CA HIS A 174 45.97 -60.71 -37.61
C HIS A 174 45.59 -59.46 -36.81
N GLY A 175 46.56 -58.62 -36.43
CA GLY A 175 46.33 -57.46 -35.55
C GLY A 175 45.35 -56.42 -36.11
N THR A 176 45.46 -56.10 -37.41
CA THR A 176 44.54 -55.16 -38.08
C THR A 176 43.13 -55.75 -38.22
N LYS A 177 43.04 -57.04 -38.56
CA LYS A 177 41.76 -57.78 -38.61
C LYS A 177 41.09 -57.77 -37.24
N LEU A 178 41.84 -58.05 -36.17
CA LEU A 178 41.34 -58.05 -34.78
C LEU A 178 40.87 -56.66 -34.34
N SER A 179 41.64 -55.61 -34.63
CA SER A 179 41.23 -54.23 -34.33
C SER A 179 39.95 -53.84 -35.07
N GLN A 180 39.81 -54.23 -36.35
CA GLN A 180 38.59 -53.99 -37.12
C GLN A 180 37.40 -54.81 -36.61
N ALA A 181 37.64 -56.05 -36.18
CA ALA A 181 36.62 -56.89 -35.56
C ALA A 181 36.12 -56.27 -34.26
N LEU A 182 37.02 -55.86 -33.36
CA LEU A 182 36.70 -55.20 -32.09
C LEU A 182 35.82 -53.95 -32.28
N LYS A 183 36.09 -53.14 -33.32
CA LYS A 183 35.28 -51.94 -33.61
C LYS A 183 33.85 -52.26 -34.05
N LYS A 184 33.61 -53.44 -34.61
CA LYS A 184 32.30 -53.89 -35.13
C LYS A 184 31.53 -54.78 -34.16
N VAL A 185 32.07 -55.04 -32.97
CA VAL A 185 31.44 -55.92 -31.98
C VAL A 185 30.09 -55.36 -31.56
N HIS A 186 29.10 -56.25 -31.53
CA HIS A 186 27.78 -56.00 -31.00
C HIS A 186 27.54 -56.97 -29.85
N SER A 187 27.45 -56.43 -28.63
CA SER A 187 27.21 -57.22 -27.42
C SER A 187 26.07 -56.58 -26.64
N GLU A 188 24.94 -57.30 -26.57
CA GLU A 188 23.73 -56.84 -25.89
C GLU A 188 23.53 -57.45 -24.50
N VAL A 189 24.26 -58.53 -24.15
CA VAL A 189 24.03 -59.31 -22.93
C VAL A 189 25.35 -59.57 -22.20
N GLY A 190 25.33 -59.48 -20.88
CA GLY A 190 26.44 -59.87 -20.00
C GLY A 190 27.46 -58.78 -19.66
N LEU A 191 27.23 -57.53 -20.09
CA LEU A 191 28.11 -56.39 -19.80
C LEU A 191 27.56 -55.51 -18.66
N LEU A 192 28.45 -55.02 -17.79
CA LEU A 192 28.14 -54.22 -16.61
C LEU A 192 27.86 -52.75 -16.92
N SER A 193 28.53 -52.19 -17.94
CA SER A 193 28.29 -50.81 -18.42
C SER A 193 27.14 -50.70 -19.42
N GLY A 194 26.31 -51.75 -19.54
CA GLY A 194 25.19 -51.84 -20.47
C GLY A 194 25.61 -52.24 -21.89
N PRO A 195 24.65 -52.28 -22.85
CA PRO A 195 24.88 -52.82 -24.18
C PRO A 195 25.87 -51.95 -24.99
N ILE A 196 26.73 -52.61 -25.78
CA ILE A 196 27.71 -51.99 -26.68
C ILE A 196 27.37 -52.38 -28.12
N LYS A 197 26.96 -51.40 -28.93
CA LYS A 197 26.55 -51.57 -30.34
C LYS A 197 27.65 -51.12 -31.31
N GLY A 198 28.91 -51.33 -30.91
CA GLY A 198 30.10 -50.99 -31.68
C GLY A 198 30.74 -49.63 -31.34
N PHE A 199 31.89 -49.42 -31.97
CA PHE A 199 32.74 -48.24 -31.79
C PHE A 199 32.81 -47.42 -33.08
N ASP A 200 33.25 -46.17 -32.98
CA ASP A 200 33.52 -45.32 -34.13
C ASP A 200 34.85 -45.65 -34.83
N SER A 201 35.19 -44.87 -35.86
CA SER A 201 36.44 -45.04 -36.60
C SER A 201 37.68 -44.92 -35.70
N TYR A 202 37.58 -44.13 -34.63
CA TYR A 202 38.66 -43.86 -33.67
C TYR A 202 38.68 -44.84 -32.50
N GLY A 203 37.61 -45.63 -32.31
CA GLY A 203 37.48 -46.57 -31.20
C GLY A 203 36.67 -46.01 -30.01
N TYR A 204 35.99 -44.88 -30.16
CA TYR A 204 35.06 -44.37 -29.15
C TYR A 204 33.72 -45.09 -29.18
N ARG A 205 33.14 -45.31 -28.00
CA ARG A 205 31.86 -46.00 -27.85
C ARG A 205 30.73 -45.13 -28.41
N LYS A 206 29.99 -45.65 -29.40
CA LYS A 206 28.89 -44.90 -30.06
C LYS A 206 27.64 -44.78 -29.19
N ASN A 207 27.36 -45.80 -28.37
CA ASN A 207 26.13 -45.90 -27.60
C ASN A 207 26.44 -46.19 -26.13
N PHE A 208 26.02 -45.30 -25.24
CA PHE A 208 26.02 -45.54 -23.81
C PHE A 208 24.86 -44.76 -23.20
N GLN A 209 24.45 -45.16 -22.00
CA GLN A 209 23.40 -44.48 -21.27
C GLN A 209 23.99 -43.99 -19.96
N LEU A 210 23.91 -42.68 -19.71
CA LEU A 210 24.25 -42.12 -18.41
C LEU A 210 22.97 -41.96 -17.60
N LYS A 211 22.96 -42.48 -16.39
CA LYS A 211 21.91 -42.20 -15.41
C LYS A 211 22.30 -40.97 -14.62
N ILE A 212 21.36 -40.04 -14.51
CA ILE A 212 21.51 -38.86 -13.64
C ILE A 212 20.92 -39.25 -12.30
N VAL A 213 21.71 -39.11 -11.25
CA VAL A 213 21.32 -39.47 -9.90
C VAL A 213 21.38 -38.25 -8.98
N GLU A 214 20.45 -38.18 -8.04
CA GLU A 214 20.35 -37.10 -7.05
C GLU A 214 20.44 -37.71 -5.65
N LEU A 215 21.14 -37.02 -4.75
CA LEU A 215 21.29 -37.44 -3.36
C LEU A 215 20.01 -37.08 -2.58
N ASP A 216 19.29 -38.09 -2.12
CA ASP A 216 18.09 -37.97 -1.31
C ASP A 216 18.26 -38.75 0.01
N GLU A 217 18.08 -38.09 1.16
CA GLU A 217 18.29 -38.66 2.51
C GLU A 217 19.56 -39.53 2.65
N LYS A 218 20.66 -39.14 1.96
CA LYS A 218 21.98 -39.82 1.90
C LYS A 218 22.09 -41.03 0.97
N ARG A 219 21.10 -41.30 0.13
CA ARG A 219 21.18 -42.31 -0.94
C ARG A 219 20.93 -41.68 -2.31
N PHE A 220 21.60 -42.20 -3.34
CA PHE A 220 21.38 -41.74 -4.70
C PHE A 220 20.15 -42.39 -5.33
N ARG A 221 19.17 -41.58 -5.69
CA ARG A 221 18.02 -41.98 -6.51
C ARG A 221 18.24 -41.57 -7.96
N THR A 222 17.70 -42.33 -8.92
CA THR A 222 17.78 -41.97 -10.35
C THR A 222 16.69 -40.98 -10.71
N ILE A 223 17.06 -39.85 -11.31
CA ILE A 223 16.12 -38.77 -11.70
C ILE A 223 15.94 -38.63 -13.21
N GLY A 224 16.81 -39.24 -14.00
CA GLY A 224 16.70 -39.24 -15.45
C GLY A 224 17.80 -40.04 -16.13
N THR A 225 17.67 -40.17 -17.45
CA THR A 225 18.66 -40.83 -18.30
C THR A 225 19.03 -39.95 -19.48
N TRP A 226 20.30 -40.03 -19.88
CA TRP A 226 20.85 -39.32 -21.01
C TRP A 226 21.51 -40.30 -21.97
N THR A 227 21.34 -40.06 -23.27
CA THR A 227 21.91 -40.88 -24.34
C THR A 227 22.54 -40.00 -25.42
N PRO A 228 23.70 -40.38 -26.00
CA PRO A 228 24.36 -39.61 -27.05
C PRO A 228 23.48 -39.38 -28.29
N GLN A 229 22.58 -40.32 -28.61
CA GLN A 229 21.68 -40.24 -29.77
C GLN A 229 20.64 -39.12 -29.64
N LYS A 230 20.31 -38.72 -28.40
CA LYS A 230 19.40 -37.62 -28.07
C LYS A 230 20.13 -36.58 -27.24
N ALA A 231 21.27 -36.09 -27.73
CA ALA A 231 22.13 -35.18 -26.97
C ALA A 231 21.38 -33.94 -26.45
N ASP A 232 20.38 -33.45 -27.20
CA ASP A 232 19.63 -32.23 -26.88
C ASP A 232 18.56 -32.39 -25.79
N LYS A 233 18.24 -33.62 -25.35
CA LYS A 233 17.16 -33.88 -24.38
C LYS A 233 17.56 -34.91 -23.33
N ILE A 234 17.30 -34.57 -22.07
CA ILE A 234 17.37 -35.51 -20.94
C ILE A 234 15.98 -36.12 -20.74
N ASP A 235 15.92 -37.43 -20.60
CA ASP A 235 14.69 -38.15 -20.28
C ASP A 235 14.53 -38.21 -18.76
N PHE A 236 13.76 -37.26 -18.20
CA PHE A 236 13.53 -37.18 -16.75
C PHE A 236 12.46 -38.19 -16.33
N THR A 237 12.80 -39.02 -15.34
CA THR A 237 11.85 -39.97 -14.75
C THR A 237 10.97 -39.33 -13.68
N VAL A 238 11.35 -38.16 -13.17
CA VAL A 238 10.63 -37.42 -12.13
C VAL A 238 9.78 -36.33 -12.77
N THR A 239 8.49 -36.27 -12.43
CA THR A 239 7.57 -35.26 -12.96
C THR A 239 7.72 -33.92 -12.25
N VAL A 240 7.16 -32.85 -12.83
CA VAL A 240 7.13 -31.52 -12.20
C VAL A 240 6.31 -31.55 -10.91
N GLU A 241 5.23 -32.32 -10.89
CA GLU A 241 4.34 -32.48 -9.73
C GLU A 241 5.06 -33.17 -8.57
N ASP A 242 5.85 -34.21 -8.85
CA ASP A 242 6.69 -34.87 -7.84
C ASP A 242 7.65 -33.88 -7.19
N ARG A 243 8.30 -33.01 -7.99
CA ARG A 243 9.21 -31.97 -7.47
C ARG A 243 8.50 -30.92 -6.62
N ASP A 244 7.29 -30.52 -7.02
CA ASP A 244 6.49 -29.57 -6.25
C ASP A 244 6.07 -30.18 -4.89
N THR A 245 5.71 -31.47 -4.85
CA THR A 245 5.39 -32.16 -3.59
C THR A 245 6.60 -32.32 -2.68
N GLU A 246 7.78 -32.61 -3.24
CA GLU A 246 9.04 -32.68 -2.50
C GLU A 246 9.42 -31.32 -1.91
N THR A 247 9.25 -30.24 -2.70
CA THR A 247 9.48 -28.87 -2.24
C THR A 247 8.55 -28.52 -1.07
N LYS A 248 7.27 -28.91 -1.14
CA LYS A 248 6.33 -28.74 -0.02
C LYS A 248 6.76 -29.49 1.24
N ARG A 249 7.26 -30.73 1.11
CA ARG A 249 7.80 -31.48 2.26
C ARG A 249 9.02 -30.78 2.89
N LYS A 250 9.93 -30.26 2.07
CA LYS A 250 11.10 -29.50 2.54
C LYS A 250 10.69 -28.22 3.28
N ILE A 251 9.69 -27.49 2.75
CA ILE A 251 9.12 -26.29 3.41
C ILE A 251 8.56 -26.62 4.80
N GLN A 252 7.91 -27.79 4.97
CA GLN A 252 7.33 -28.21 6.25
C GLN A 252 8.39 -28.54 7.31
N GLN A 253 9.55 -29.04 6.89
CA GLN A 253 10.66 -29.35 7.79
C GLN A 253 11.51 -28.12 8.13
N MET A 254 11.33 -27.02 7.39
CA MET A 254 12.11 -25.81 7.52
C MET A 254 11.50 -24.82 8.53
N THR A 255 12.36 -24.13 9.28
CA THR A 255 11.95 -22.96 10.09
C THR A 255 12.50 -21.70 9.45
N PHE A 256 11.61 -20.85 8.92
CA PHE A 256 11.99 -19.59 8.26
C PHE A 256 12.35 -18.51 9.30
N ARG A 257 13.53 -17.90 9.20
CA ARG A 257 13.84 -16.64 9.88
C ARG A 257 13.31 -15.50 9.03
N VAL A 258 12.35 -14.78 9.59
CA VAL A 258 11.64 -13.68 8.96
C VAL A 258 12.12 -12.38 9.59
N VAL A 259 12.75 -11.52 8.78
CA VAL A 259 13.12 -10.18 9.23
C VAL A 259 12.02 -9.17 8.91
N SER A 260 11.78 -8.25 9.83
CA SER A 260 10.78 -7.20 9.66
C SER A 260 11.23 -5.88 10.28
N ARG A 261 10.69 -4.77 9.77
CA ARG A 261 10.95 -3.42 10.29
C ARG A 261 9.86 -3.06 11.29
N VAL A 262 10.25 -2.54 12.46
CA VAL A 262 9.29 -2.07 13.47
C VAL A 262 8.57 -0.82 12.96
N GLY A 263 7.26 -0.93 12.80
CA GLY A 263 6.38 0.10 12.26
C GLY A 263 4.92 -0.33 12.34
N ALA A 264 4.06 0.53 12.89
CA ALA A 264 2.62 0.27 12.93
C ALA A 264 1.98 0.49 11.54
N PRO A 265 0.97 -0.30 11.14
CA PRO A 265 0.38 -1.48 11.82
C PRO A 265 1.04 -2.83 11.49
N TYR A 266 2.14 -2.83 10.75
CA TYR A 266 2.71 -4.05 10.16
C TYR A 266 3.43 -4.94 11.18
N PHE A 267 4.30 -4.35 11.99
CA PHE A 267 5.12 -5.06 12.96
C PHE A 267 5.39 -4.17 14.18
N ILE A 268 4.72 -4.48 15.28
CA ILE A 268 4.71 -3.74 16.54
C ILE A 268 5.23 -4.66 17.63
N ARG A 269 6.07 -4.12 18.53
CA ARG A 269 6.52 -4.83 19.72
C ARG A 269 5.45 -4.73 20.80
N LYS A 270 5.02 -5.87 21.35
CA LYS A 270 4.11 -5.91 22.49
C LYS A 270 4.83 -5.49 23.75
N GLU A 271 4.11 -4.80 24.62
CA GLU A 271 4.51 -4.64 26.01
C GLU A 271 4.28 -5.95 26.75
N ASP A 272 5.24 -6.32 27.62
CA ASP A 272 5.12 -7.55 28.40
C ASP A 272 3.98 -7.39 29.42
N PRO A 273 2.98 -8.30 29.43
CA PRO A 273 1.94 -8.28 30.45
C PRO A 273 2.56 -8.43 31.85
N PRO A 274 1.98 -7.81 32.89
CA PRO A 274 2.50 -7.93 34.24
C PRO A 274 2.58 -9.42 34.66
N GLY A 275 3.80 -9.89 34.94
CA GLY A 275 4.08 -11.28 35.35
C GLY A 275 4.38 -12.29 34.23
N ARG A 276 4.37 -11.90 32.94
CA ARG A 276 4.72 -12.80 31.82
C ARG A 276 5.65 -12.14 30.82
N ILE A 277 6.90 -12.61 30.76
CA ILE A 277 7.85 -12.23 29.70
C ILE A 277 7.50 -13.00 28.43
N LEU A 278 7.13 -12.28 27.37
CA LEU A 278 6.84 -12.88 26.08
C LEU A 278 8.14 -13.39 25.44
N LYS A 279 8.11 -14.58 24.84
CA LYS A 279 9.28 -15.21 24.18
C LYS A 279 8.96 -15.56 22.73
N GLY A 280 10.00 -15.55 21.89
CA GLY A 280 9.85 -15.88 20.46
C GLY A 280 8.97 -14.89 19.70
N ASN A 281 8.02 -15.42 18.92
CA ASN A 281 7.10 -14.65 18.08
C ASN A 281 6.04 -13.90 18.86
N ASP A 282 5.70 -14.35 20.07
CA ASP A 282 4.64 -13.75 20.88
C ASP A 282 4.97 -12.33 21.36
N ARG A 283 6.25 -11.94 21.28
CA ARG A 283 6.75 -10.59 21.60
C ARG A 283 6.25 -9.50 20.64
N TYR A 284 5.67 -9.91 19.52
CA TYR A 284 5.32 -9.03 18.43
C TYR A 284 3.88 -9.26 17.99
N GLU A 285 3.28 -8.22 17.42
CA GLU A 285 2.00 -8.29 16.72
C GLU A 285 1.99 -7.35 15.52
N GLY A 286 0.99 -7.50 14.67
CA GLY A 286 0.81 -6.68 13.49
C GLY A 286 0.40 -7.49 12.28
N TYR A 287 0.10 -6.78 11.21
CA TYR A 287 -0.35 -7.36 9.94
C TYR A 287 0.65 -8.39 9.39
N SER A 288 1.95 -8.12 9.46
CA SER A 288 2.99 -9.00 8.92
C SER A 288 3.06 -10.35 9.64
N ILE A 289 2.77 -10.37 10.94
CA ILE A 289 2.73 -11.61 11.73
C ILE A 289 1.49 -12.42 11.41
N ASP A 290 0.33 -11.77 11.38
CA ASP A 290 -0.92 -12.45 11.05
C ASP A 290 -0.90 -12.97 9.60
N LEU A 291 -0.29 -12.24 8.67
CA LEU A 291 -0.03 -12.69 7.30
C LEU A 291 0.80 -13.98 7.28
N MET A 292 1.93 -14.02 7.99
CA MET A 292 2.77 -15.23 8.06
C MET A 292 2.07 -16.39 8.77
N LYS A 293 1.25 -16.12 9.79
CA LYS A 293 0.41 -17.15 10.42
C LYS A 293 -0.56 -17.75 9.42
N GLU A 294 -1.25 -16.95 8.60
CA GLU A 294 -2.17 -17.44 7.56
C GLU A 294 -1.44 -18.22 6.46
N ILE A 295 -0.26 -17.78 6.04
CA ILE A 295 0.57 -18.49 5.04
C ILE A 295 1.00 -19.87 5.57
N CYS A 296 1.47 -19.92 6.82
CA CYS A 296 1.96 -21.15 7.44
C CYS A 296 0.87 -22.01 8.09
N LYS A 297 -0.42 -21.73 7.88
CA LYS A 297 -1.50 -22.61 8.34
C LYS A 297 -1.38 -24.03 7.75
N PRO A 298 -1.90 -25.06 8.44
CA PRO A 298 -1.90 -26.44 7.96
C PRO A 298 -2.53 -26.62 6.57
N ASN A 299 -3.57 -25.82 6.26
CA ASN A 299 -4.29 -25.88 4.99
C ASN A 299 -3.55 -25.21 3.82
N ASN A 300 -2.37 -24.62 4.08
CA ASN A 300 -1.53 -23.93 3.11
C ASN A 300 -0.13 -24.57 3.08
N LEU A 301 0.90 -23.92 3.64
CA LEU A 301 2.28 -24.41 3.57
C LEU A 301 2.71 -25.25 4.78
N ASN A 302 1.98 -25.18 5.90
CA ASN A 302 2.32 -25.86 7.16
C ASN A 302 3.80 -25.69 7.57
N CYS A 303 4.27 -24.43 7.61
CA CYS A 303 5.65 -24.07 7.90
C CYS A 303 5.85 -23.54 9.33
N SER A 304 7.07 -23.63 9.84
CA SER A 304 7.48 -22.95 11.07
C SER A 304 8.23 -21.65 10.73
N PHE A 305 8.10 -20.62 11.55
CA PHE A 305 8.79 -19.35 11.33
C PHE A 305 9.16 -18.64 12.64
N THR A 306 10.15 -17.77 12.57
CA THR A 306 10.63 -16.94 13.69
C THR A 306 10.83 -15.50 13.22
N PHE A 307 10.25 -14.52 13.93
CA PHE A 307 10.39 -13.10 13.59
C PHE A 307 11.54 -12.44 14.33
N GLU A 308 12.35 -11.69 13.58
CA GLU A 308 13.45 -10.87 14.10
C GLU A 308 13.34 -9.44 13.56
N PRO A 309 13.55 -8.41 14.39
CA PRO A 309 13.63 -7.04 13.91
C PRO A 309 14.93 -6.84 13.13
N VAL A 310 14.88 -6.06 12.05
CA VAL A 310 16.08 -5.63 11.32
C VAL A 310 17.02 -4.83 12.24
N SER A 311 18.32 -5.07 12.10
CA SER A 311 19.33 -4.54 13.03
C SER A 311 19.47 -3.01 12.99
N ASP A 312 19.29 -2.38 11.82
CA ASP A 312 19.50 -0.95 11.59
C ASP A 312 18.19 -0.14 11.45
N GLY A 313 17.03 -0.79 11.49
CA GLY A 313 15.72 -0.15 11.34
C GLY A 313 15.38 0.32 9.92
N MET A 314 16.19 0.01 8.91
CA MET A 314 16.07 0.51 7.55
C MET A 314 15.42 -0.52 6.60
N TYR A 315 14.73 -0.05 5.57
CA TYR A 315 14.12 -0.93 4.57
C TYR A 315 15.17 -1.63 3.69
N GLY A 316 16.22 -0.91 3.31
CA GLY A 316 17.24 -1.37 2.37
C GLY A 316 17.31 -0.48 1.14
N ASN A 317 18.31 0.40 1.16
CA ASN A 317 18.70 1.28 0.08
C ASN A 317 20.12 0.91 -0.37
N TYR A 318 20.37 1.07 -1.66
CA TYR A 318 21.69 0.86 -2.24
C TYR A 318 22.53 2.13 -2.02
N ASP A 319 23.73 1.97 -1.47
CA ASP A 319 24.70 3.06 -1.40
C ASP A 319 25.67 2.95 -2.60
N PRO A 320 25.64 3.90 -3.55
CA PRO A 320 26.53 3.88 -4.72
C PRO A 320 28.02 3.97 -4.37
N ASN A 321 28.36 4.61 -3.25
CA ASN A 321 29.76 4.82 -2.86
C ASN A 321 30.37 3.53 -2.29
N THR A 322 29.65 2.87 -1.39
CA THR A 322 30.13 1.62 -0.78
C THR A 322 29.77 0.37 -1.58
N LYS A 323 28.91 0.51 -2.61
CA LYS A 323 28.34 -0.57 -3.43
C LYS A 323 27.66 -1.67 -2.61
N LYS A 324 27.10 -1.32 -1.46
CA LYS A 324 26.46 -2.25 -0.52
C LYS A 324 25.02 -1.87 -0.25
N TRP A 325 24.20 -2.88 0.02
CA TRP A 325 22.85 -2.72 0.54
C TRP A 325 22.88 -2.63 2.07
N ASN A 326 21.93 -1.91 2.65
CA ASN A 326 21.64 -1.92 4.09
C ASN A 326 20.26 -2.55 4.37
N GLY A 327 19.79 -2.49 5.62
CA GLY A 327 18.43 -2.88 5.99
C GLY A 327 18.06 -4.34 5.73
N LEU A 328 16.77 -4.55 5.47
CA LEU A 328 16.21 -5.88 5.21
C LEU A 328 16.86 -6.56 3.99
N ILE A 329 17.18 -5.78 2.95
CA ILE A 329 17.81 -6.31 1.74
C ILE A 329 19.20 -6.88 2.05
N LYS A 330 19.97 -6.21 2.91
CA LYS A 330 21.27 -6.72 3.37
C LYS A 330 21.14 -8.03 4.12
N ASP A 331 20.18 -8.14 5.04
CA ASP A 331 19.98 -9.35 5.84
C ASP A 331 19.59 -10.56 4.98
N LEU A 332 18.88 -10.34 3.87
CA LEU A 332 18.60 -11.36 2.87
C LEU A 332 19.85 -11.76 2.08
N ILE A 333 20.65 -10.80 1.61
CA ILE A 333 21.87 -11.07 0.83
C ILE A 333 22.95 -11.77 1.68
N GLU A 334 23.08 -11.41 2.96
CA GLU A 334 24.07 -11.98 3.88
C GLU A 334 23.65 -13.30 4.53
N PHE A 335 22.57 -13.94 4.08
CA PHE A 335 22.04 -15.21 4.63
C PHE A 335 21.68 -15.15 6.13
N ARG A 336 21.36 -13.96 6.65
CA ARG A 336 20.90 -13.82 8.04
C ARG A 336 19.43 -14.23 8.17
N ALA A 337 18.64 -13.93 7.15
CA ALA A 337 17.23 -14.26 7.07
C ALA A 337 16.85 -14.89 5.73
N GLU A 338 15.76 -15.67 5.73
CA GLU A 338 15.22 -16.27 4.53
C GLU A 338 14.16 -15.38 3.87
N LEU A 339 13.35 -14.70 4.68
CA LEU A 339 12.22 -13.89 4.22
C LEU A 339 12.28 -12.51 4.88
N ALA A 340 11.88 -11.48 4.15
CA ALA A 340 11.59 -10.17 4.70
C ALA A 340 10.11 -9.83 4.48
N VAL A 341 9.38 -9.71 5.58
CA VAL A 341 7.92 -9.47 5.57
C VAL A 341 7.63 -8.18 6.33
N CYS A 342 7.35 -7.11 5.59
CA CYS A 342 6.93 -5.81 6.09
C CYS A 342 6.25 -5.02 4.96
N ASP A 343 6.02 -3.73 5.18
CA ASP A 343 5.64 -2.71 4.21
C ASP A 343 6.78 -2.38 3.22
N LEU A 344 7.37 -3.40 2.61
CA LEU A 344 8.47 -3.26 1.65
C LEU A 344 7.93 -3.05 0.23
N THR A 345 8.02 -1.82 -0.27
CA THR A 345 7.67 -1.48 -1.65
C THR A 345 8.55 -2.24 -2.65
N ILE A 346 7.92 -2.90 -3.63
CA ILE A 346 8.62 -3.54 -4.75
C ILE A 346 9.13 -2.43 -5.70
N THR A 347 10.44 -2.25 -5.80
CA THR A 347 11.09 -1.31 -6.73
C THR A 347 11.99 -2.04 -7.72
N TYR A 348 12.30 -1.40 -8.86
CA TYR A 348 13.21 -1.96 -9.85
C TYR A 348 14.58 -2.28 -9.24
N GLU A 349 15.19 -1.33 -8.53
CA GLU A 349 16.50 -1.51 -7.89
C GLU A 349 16.51 -2.70 -6.92
N ARG A 350 15.51 -2.82 -6.04
CA ARG A 350 15.43 -3.94 -5.09
C ARG A 350 15.24 -5.26 -5.80
N LYS A 351 14.44 -5.30 -6.88
CA LYS A 351 14.20 -6.51 -7.68
C LYS A 351 15.46 -7.03 -8.39
N THR A 352 16.46 -6.16 -8.62
CA THR A 352 17.76 -6.62 -9.14
C THR A 352 18.60 -7.37 -8.09
N ALA A 353 18.38 -7.09 -6.81
CA ALA A 353 19.15 -7.66 -5.70
C ALA A 353 18.46 -8.86 -5.03
N VAL A 354 17.13 -8.84 -4.96
CA VAL A 354 16.29 -9.86 -4.32
C VAL A 354 15.05 -10.16 -5.14
N ASP A 355 14.46 -11.33 -4.91
CA ASP A 355 13.18 -11.69 -5.50
C ASP A 355 12.01 -11.30 -4.60
N PHE A 356 10.87 -11.02 -5.23
CA PHE A 356 9.62 -10.73 -4.54
C PHE A 356 8.54 -11.74 -4.91
N THR A 357 7.60 -11.93 -3.99
CA THR A 357 6.31 -12.55 -4.29
C THR A 357 5.44 -11.65 -5.16
N VAL A 358 4.30 -12.17 -5.62
CA VAL A 358 3.17 -11.32 -6.01
C VAL A 358 2.81 -10.37 -4.86
N PRO A 359 2.39 -9.12 -5.15
CA PRO A 359 2.08 -8.17 -4.11
C PRO A 359 0.87 -8.63 -3.30
N PHE A 360 0.99 -8.67 -1.97
CA PHE A 360 -0.12 -9.01 -1.08
C PHE A 360 -1.01 -7.80 -0.76
N MET A 361 -0.54 -6.59 -1.07
CA MET A 361 -1.29 -5.35 -0.91
C MET A 361 -0.89 -4.38 -2.02
N THR A 362 -1.86 -3.90 -2.79
CA THR A 362 -1.69 -2.87 -3.82
C THR A 362 -1.96 -1.50 -3.21
N LEU A 363 -1.11 -0.53 -3.54
CA LEU A 363 -1.14 0.83 -3.00
C LEU A 363 -0.47 1.80 -3.98
N GLY A 364 -0.45 3.08 -3.64
CA GLY A 364 0.36 4.06 -4.37
C GLY A 364 0.71 5.24 -3.48
N VAL A 365 1.56 6.13 -3.98
CA VAL A 365 1.84 7.41 -3.35
C VAL A 365 0.58 8.28 -3.45
N SER A 366 0.18 8.88 -2.35
CA SER A 366 -0.96 9.78 -2.29
C SER A 366 -0.65 10.96 -1.37
N ILE A 367 -1.55 11.94 -1.34
CA ILE A 367 -1.36 13.21 -0.64
C ILE A 367 -2.17 13.20 0.66
N LEU A 368 -1.47 13.31 1.78
CA LEU A 368 -2.06 13.54 3.09
C LEU A 368 -2.17 15.04 3.35
N TYR A 369 -3.37 15.49 3.73
CA TYR A 369 -3.65 16.89 4.00
C TYR A 369 -4.64 17.05 5.16
N SER A 370 -4.73 18.25 5.75
CA SER A 370 -5.69 18.54 6.81
C SER A 370 -7.08 18.85 6.24
N LYS A 371 -8.12 18.27 6.83
CA LYS A 371 -9.54 18.58 6.58
C LYS A 371 -9.78 20.08 6.78
N ALA A 372 -10.62 20.67 5.95
CA ALA A 372 -11.05 22.04 6.15
C ALA A 372 -11.93 22.12 7.41
N VAL A 373 -11.55 22.98 8.35
CA VAL A 373 -12.41 23.34 9.49
C VAL A 373 -13.50 24.28 8.96
N LYS A 374 -14.77 24.01 9.29
CA LYS A 374 -15.90 24.90 8.97
C LYS A 374 -15.61 26.27 9.60
N GLU A 375 -15.44 27.31 8.77
CA GLU A 375 -15.32 28.68 9.30
C GLU A 375 -16.67 29.09 9.90
N PRO A 376 -16.69 29.70 11.09
CA PRO A 376 -17.95 30.14 11.69
C PRO A 376 -18.63 31.17 10.76
N PRO A 377 -19.96 31.10 10.60
CA PRO A 377 -20.66 32.05 9.75
C PRO A 377 -20.46 33.48 10.28
N GLU A 378 -20.28 34.43 9.36
CA GLU A 378 -20.21 35.83 9.71
C GLU A 378 -21.56 36.32 10.29
N LEU A 379 -21.51 37.28 11.21
CA LEU A 379 -22.70 37.85 11.86
C LEU A 379 -23.69 38.47 10.86
N LEU A 380 -23.23 38.93 9.69
CA LEU A 380 -24.06 39.46 8.60
C LEU A 380 -24.31 38.46 7.47
N SER A 381 -24.16 37.15 7.75
CA SER A 381 -24.41 36.04 6.80
C SER A 381 -25.76 36.15 6.07
N PHE A 382 -26.81 36.66 6.73
CA PHE A 382 -28.13 36.86 6.12
C PHE A 382 -28.17 37.87 4.96
N SER A 383 -27.18 38.76 4.82
CA SER A 383 -27.12 39.71 3.69
C SER A 383 -26.44 39.16 2.43
N HIS A 384 -25.65 38.09 2.56
CA HIS A 384 -24.88 37.47 1.48
C HIS A 384 -25.69 36.83 0.32
N PRO A 385 -26.97 36.42 0.47
CA PRO A 385 -27.75 35.89 -0.66
C PRO A 385 -27.95 36.86 -1.84
N LEU A 386 -27.74 38.16 -1.61
CA LEU A 386 -27.71 39.20 -2.63
C LEU A 386 -26.38 39.95 -2.54
N SER A 387 -25.78 40.29 -3.67
CA SER A 387 -24.56 41.09 -3.68
C SER A 387 -24.84 42.52 -3.20
N LEU A 388 -23.81 43.20 -2.69
CA LEU A 388 -23.91 44.59 -2.26
C LEU A 388 -24.43 45.50 -3.38
N ASP A 389 -24.06 45.24 -4.63
CA ASP A 389 -24.53 45.99 -5.79
C ASP A 389 -26.06 45.90 -5.93
N VAL A 390 -26.65 44.70 -5.77
CA VAL A 390 -28.10 44.52 -5.83
C VAL A 390 -28.77 45.28 -4.68
N TRP A 391 -28.20 45.26 -3.48
CA TRP A 391 -28.71 46.06 -2.36
C TRP A 391 -28.72 47.56 -2.64
N LEU A 392 -27.67 48.09 -3.27
CA LEU A 392 -27.61 49.50 -3.68
C LEU A 392 -28.65 49.80 -4.77
N TYR A 393 -28.79 48.95 -5.78
CA TYR A 393 -29.81 49.13 -6.81
C TYR A 393 -31.23 49.11 -6.22
N MET A 394 -31.50 48.22 -5.26
CA MET A 394 -32.78 48.16 -4.55
C MET A 394 -33.07 49.45 -3.78
N PHE A 395 -32.08 50.00 -3.07
CA PHE A 395 -32.24 51.27 -2.37
C PHE A 395 -32.49 52.44 -3.33
N THR A 396 -31.77 52.49 -4.47
CA THR A 396 -32.00 53.54 -5.48
C THR A 396 -33.37 53.42 -6.15
N ALA A 397 -33.82 52.20 -6.47
CA ALA A 397 -35.15 51.95 -7.02
C ALA A 397 -36.27 52.34 -6.05
N TYR A 398 -36.08 52.07 -4.75
CA TYR A 398 -36.99 52.50 -3.67
C TYR A 398 -37.17 54.03 -3.62
N LEU A 399 -36.08 54.79 -3.73
CA LEU A 399 -36.17 56.26 -3.75
C LEU A 399 -36.85 56.76 -5.04
N LEU A 400 -36.47 56.20 -6.18
CA LEU A 400 -37.01 56.58 -7.49
C LEU A 400 -38.52 56.34 -7.57
N ILE A 401 -39.01 55.18 -7.10
CA ILE A 401 -40.44 54.87 -7.13
C ILE A 401 -41.23 55.72 -6.14
N SER A 402 -40.65 56.07 -4.99
CA SER A 402 -41.28 56.96 -3.99
C SER A 402 -41.48 58.37 -4.56
N ILE A 403 -40.48 58.89 -5.29
CA ILE A 403 -40.58 60.17 -6.01
C ILE A 403 -41.59 60.08 -7.15
N THR A 404 -41.59 58.98 -7.91
CA THR A 404 -42.52 58.78 -9.03
C THR A 404 -43.98 58.75 -8.53
N ILE A 405 -44.27 58.02 -7.45
CA ILE A 405 -45.61 58.00 -6.84
C ILE A 405 -46.00 59.40 -6.35
N PHE A 406 -45.08 60.14 -5.72
CA PHE A 406 -45.33 61.51 -5.28
C PHE A 406 -45.68 62.44 -6.45
N LEU A 407 -44.93 62.38 -7.56
CA LEU A 407 -45.19 63.18 -8.76
C LEU A 407 -46.53 62.82 -9.40
N VAL A 408 -46.80 61.52 -9.61
CA VAL A 408 -48.03 61.05 -10.24
C VAL A 408 -49.26 61.37 -9.37
N ALA A 409 -49.17 61.19 -8.05
CA ALA A 409 -50.24 61.52 -7.11
C ALA A 409 -50.50 63.04 -7.04
N ARG A 410 -49.51 63.89 -7.30
CA ARG A 410 -49.70 65.34 -7.37
C ARG A 410 -50.40 65.77 -8.67
N LEU A 411 -50.07 65.12 -9.78
CA LEU A 411 -50.61 65.41 -11.11
C LEU A 411 -52.03 64.86 -11.30
N ASN A 412 -52.41 63.79 -10.60
CA ASN A 412 -53.70 63.12 -10.80
C ASN A 412 -54.82 63.76 -9.96
N PRO A 413 -55.89 64.31 -10.58
CA PRO A 413 -56.98 64.94 -9.84
C PRO A 413 -57.71 64.01 -8.87
N ASN A 414 -57.76 62.70 -9.17
CA ASN A 414 -58.48 61.71 -8.37
C ASN A 414 -57.82 61.39 -7.01
N ASP A 415 -56.57 61.80 -6.80
CA ASP A 415 -55.85 61.61 -5.53
C ASP A 415 -55.95 62.87 -4.62
N TRP A 416 -56.69 63.90 -5.05
CA TRP A 416 -57.00 65.08 -4.24
C TRP A 416 -58.34 64.88 -3.53
N GLU A 417 -58.32 64.97 -2.20
CA GLU A 417 -59.47 64.66 -1.37
C GLU A 417 -60.06 65.92 -0.73
N ASN A 418 -61.37 65.88 -0.50
CA ASN A 418 -62.05 66.93 0.23
C ASN A 418 -61.87 66.69 1.75
N PRO A 419 -61.24 67.61 2.50
CA PRO A 419 -61.03 67.46 3.93
C PRO A 419 -62.35 67.43 4.74
N HIS A 420 -63.46 67.92 4.17
CA HIS A 420 -64.78 67.94 4.81
C HIS A 420 -65.83 67.21 3.96
N PRO A 421 -66.08 65.90 4.21
CA PRO A 421 -66.98 65.08 3.39
C PRO A 421 -68.45 65.55 3.38
N CYS A 422 -68.85 66.47 4.28
CA CYS A 422 -70.19 67.03 4.34
C CYS A 422 -70.39 68.28 3.48
N ASN A 423 -69.33 68.86 2.88
CA ASN A 423 -69.44 69.99 1.98
C ASN A 423 -69.24 69.55 0.51
N PRO A 424 -70.30 69.53 -0.34
CA PRO A 424 -70.19 69.06 -1.72
C PRO A 424 -69.35 69.99 -2.63
N ASN A 425 -69.12 71.25 -2.24
CA ASN A 425 -68.27 72.21 -2.97
C ASN A 425 -67.17 72.75 -2.05
N PRO A 426 -66.02 72.05 -1.93
CA PRO A 426 -64.91 72.51 -1.08
C PRO A 426 -64.13 73.66 -1.74
N GLU A 427 -63.75 74.68 -0.95
CA GLU A 427 -62.85 75.75 -1.40
C GLU A 427 -61.38 75.29 -1.53
N THR A 428 -61.02 74.16 -0.89
CA THR A 428 -59.66 73.58 -0.93
C THR A 428 -59.71 72.06 -0.98
N LEU A 429 -58.83 71.46 -1.79
CA LEU A 429 -58.59 70.02 -1.83
C LEU A 429 -57.24 69.72 -1.18
N GLU A 430 -57.17 68.67 -0.37
CA GLU A 430 -55.93 68.23 0.28
C GLU A 430 -55.40 66.97 -0.38
N ASN A 431 -54.08 66.91 -0.56
CA ASN A 431 -53.40 65.74 -1.07
C ASN A 431 -52.66 65.05 0.09
N ILE A 432 -53.07 63.82 0.40
CA ILE A 432 -52.53 63.01 1.51
C ILE A 432 -51.11 62.49 1.16
N TRP A 433 -50.72 62.51 -0.12
CA TRP A 433 -49.43 62.03 -0.61
C TRP A 433 -48.31 63.06 -0.43
N SER A 434 -47.68 63.01 0.75
CA SER A 434 -46.38 63.65 1.01
C SER A 434 -45.23 62.70 0.70
N ILE A 435 -44.00 63.20 0.47
CA ILE A 435 -42.82 62.34 0.25
C ILE A 435 -42.60 61.34 1.39
N ARG A 436 -42.89 61.73 2.64
CA ARG A 436 -42.86 60.84 3.82
C ARG A 436 -43.87 59.70 3.68
N ASN A 437 -45.10 60.02 3.29
CA ASN A 437 -46.17 59.05 3.12
C ASN A 437 -45.92 58.12 1.92
N CYS A 438 -45.34 58.64 0.84
CA CYS A 438 -44.91 57.84 -0.32
C CYS A 438 -43.78 56.87 0.07
N CYS A 439 -42.75 57.34 0.77
CA CYS A 439 -41.66 56.51 1.29
C CYS A 439 -42.15 55.45 2.28
N TRP A 440 -43.20 55.74 3.06
CA TRP A 440 -43.83 54.81 3.99
C TRP A 440 -44.62 53.72 3.24
N LEU A 441 -45.40 54.09 2.22
CA LEU A 441 -46.10 53.13 1.36
C LEU A 441 -45.12 52.18 0.64
N THR A 442 -44.07 52.72 0.04
CA THR A 442 -43.10 51.92 -0.74
C THR A 442 -42.28 51.00 0.16
N LEU A 443 -41.94 51.44 1.38
CA LEU A 443 -41.26 50.63 2.39
C LEU A 443 -42.18 49.52 2.95
N GLY A 444 -43.43 49.86 3.28
CA GLY A 444 -44.43 48.88 3.75
C GLY A 444 -44.76 47.81 2.69
N SER A 445 -44.72 48.19 1.42
CA SER A 445 -44.81 47.26 0.29
C SER A 445 -43.60 46.34 0.22
N PHE A 446 -42.38 46.88 0.37
CA PHE A 446 -41.13 46.11 0.39
C PHE A 446 -41.08 45.06 1.51
N MET A 447 -41.65 45.37 2.67
CA MET A 447 -41.74 44.45 3.82
C MET A 447 -42.94 43.51 3.76
N ALA A 448 -43.75 43.54 2.69
CA ALA A 448 -44.98 42.76 2.52
C ALA A 448 -46.03 42.96 3.64
N GLN A 449 -46.03 44.11 4.32
CA GLN A 449 -46.93 44.42 5.44
C GLN A 449 -48.12 45.31 5.04
N GLY A 450 -48.10 45.89 3.83
CA GLY A 450 -49.13 46.81 3.37
C GLY A 450 -49.04 48.20 4.03
N CYS A 451 -49.99 49.08 3.73
CA CYS A 451 -50.07 50.43 4.29
C CYS A 451 -51.53 50.86 4.43
N ASP A 452 -51.84 51.69 5.43
CA ASP A 452 -53.19 52.21 5.67
C ASP A 452 -53.66 53.21 4.60
N ILE A 453 -52.71 53.80 3.87
CA ILE A 453 -52.98 54.74 2.76
C ILE A 453 -52.86 54.03 1.42
N LEU A 454 -53.93 54.04 0.62
CA LEU A 454 -53.97 53.38 -0.69
C LEU A 454 -54.24 54.39 -1.81
N PRO A 455 -53.57 54.25 -2.97
CA PRO A 455 -53.79 55.14 -4.11
C PRO A 455 -55.19 54.97 -4.71
N LYS A 456 -55.85 56.09 -5.02
CA LYS A 456 -57.21 56.11 -5.60
C LYS A 456 -57.16 56.27 -7.12
N GLY A 457 -56.24 57.10 -7.61
CA GLY A 457 -56.03 57.34 -9.03
C GLY A 457 -55.55 56.11 -9.81
N ILE A 458 -56.07 55.92 -11.03
CA ILE A 458 -55.70 54.77 -11.89
C ILE A 458 -54.20 54.72 -12.22
N SER A 459 -53.59 55.87 -12.52
CA SER A 459 -52.16 55.97 -12.84
C SER A 459 -51.29 55.64 -11.63
N THR A 460 -51.68 56.13 -10.45
CA THR A 460 -50.98 55.89 -9.18
C THR A 460 -51.10 54.43 -8.75
N ARG A 461 -52.26 53.79 -9.00
CA ARG A 461 -52.47 52.35 -8.82
C ARG A 461 -51.61 51.51 -9.74
N LEU A 462 -51.43 51.93 -10.99
CA LEU A 462 -50.57 51.20 -11.94
C LEU A 462 -49.10 51.22 -11.49
N VAL A 463 -48.59 52.38 -11.07
CA VAL A 463 -47.22 52.52 -10.54
C VAL A 463 -47.04 51.67 -9.28
N ALA A 464 -48.01 51.70 -8.36
CA ALA A 464 -47.99 50.86 -7.15
C ALA A 464 -48.07 49.36 -7.47
N ALA A 465 -48.90 48.95 -8.44
CA ALA A 465 -49.01 47.56 -8.86
C ALA A 465 -47.69 47.02 -9.47
N MET A 466 -47.02 47.83 -10.30
CA MET A 466 -45.70 47.46 -10.84
C MET A 466 -44.63 47.38 -9.75
N TRP A 467 -44.67 48.26 -8.76
CA TRP A 467 -43.81 48.17 -7.58
C TRP A 467 -44.05 46.89 -6.78
N TRP A 468 -45.32 46.54 -6.52
CA TRP A 468 -45.67 45.32 -5.81
C TRP A 468 -45.20 44.07 -6.54
N PHE A 469 -45.35 44.02 -7.87
CA PHE A 469 -44.86 42.91 -8.68
C PHE A 469 -43.32 42.78 -8.60
N PHE A 470 -42.60 43.89 -8.72
CA PHE A 470 -41.14 43.92 -8.58
C PHE A 470 -40.69 43.42 -7.20
N VAL A 471 -41.28 43.93 -6.12
CA VAL A 471 -40.97 43.52 -4.75
C VAL A 471 -41.24 42.02 -4.54
N LEU A 472 -42.37 41.52 -5.05
CA LEU A 472 -42.72 40.10 -4.93
C LEU A 472 -41.65 39.20 -5.55
N ILE A 473 -41.16 39.54 -6.74
CA ILE A 473 -40.07 38.81 -7.39
C ILE A 473 -38.79 38.89 -6.55
N MET A 474 -38.44 40.08 -6.07
CA MET A 474 -37.21 40.27 -5.29
C MET A 474 -37.22 39.49 -3.96
N ILE A 475 -38.34 39.46 -3.25
CA ILE A 475 -38.50 38.66 -2.03
C ILE A 475 -38.39 37.17 -2.36
N ALA A 476 -39.05 36.70 -3.43
CA ALA A 476 -38.97 35.30 -3.85
C ALA A 476 -37.55 34.87 -4.25
N CYS A 477 -36.79 35.74 -4.92
CA CYS A 477 -35.39 35.49 -5.24
C CYS A 477 -34.51 35.46 -3.99
N TYR A 478 -34.75 36.36 -3.03
CA TYR A 478 -34.02 36.37 -1.76
C TYR A 478 -34.27 35.08 -0.95
N THR A 479 -35.53 34.64 -0.83
CA THR A 479 -35.87 33.41 -0.08
C THR A 479 -35.31 32.16 -0.76
N ALA A 480 -35.33 32.09 -2.09
CA ALA A 480 -34.72 31.00 -2.85
C ALA A 480 -33.19 30.95 -2.65
N ASN A 481 -32.50 32.09 -2.81
CA ASN A 481 -31.04 32.16 -2.65
C ASN A 481 -30.59 31.95 -1.20
N MET A 482 -31.35 32.44 -0.22
CA MET A 482 -31.08 32.20 1.20
C MET A 482 -31.17 30.70 1.51
N THR A 483 -32.21 30.02 0.99
CA THR A 483 -32.36 28.58 1.16
C THR A 483 -31.21 27.81 0.52
N ALA A 484 -30.80 28.19 -0.69
CA ALA A 484 -29.64 27.61 -1.37
C ALA A 484 -28.31 27.88 -0.62
N PHE A 485 -28.17 29.07 -0.04
CA PHE A 485 -26.97 29.43 0.73
C PHE A 485 -26.87 28.64 2.03
N LEU A 486 -28.00 28.40 2.71
CA LEU A 486 -28.05 27.59 3.93
C LEU A 486 -27.82 26.09 3.66
N THR A 487 -28.18 25.59 2.48
CA THR A 487 -27.92 24.19 2.09
C THR A 487 -26.52 23.97 1.50
N MET A 488 -25.91 25.01 0.93
CA MET A 488 -24.53 24.97 0.45
C MET A 488 -23.56 25.17 1.62
N GLU A 489 -23.21 24.09 2.30
CA GLU A 489 -22.01 24.07 3.12
C GLU A 489 -20.79 24.30 2.21
N ARG A 490 -20.18 25.49 2.27
CA ARG A 490 -18.93 25.77 1.54
C ARG A 490 -17.77 25.03 2.19
N MET A 491 -17.66 23.75 1.85
CA MET A 491 -16.43 22.99 2.04
C MET A 491 -15.44 23.46 0.97
N GLY A 492 -14.45 24.28 1.35
CA GLY A 492 -13.49 24.79 0.38
C GLY A 492 -12.51 23.70 -0.08
N PRO A 493 -12.47 23.33 -1.38
CA PRO A 493 -11.33 22.58 -1.89
C PRO A 493 -10.16 23.58 -2.06
N THR A 494 -8.97 23.24 -1.55
CA THR A 494 -7.76 23.99 -1.91
C THR A 494 -6.85 23.23 -2.86
N ILE A 495 -6.97 21.90 -2.91
CA ILE A 495 -6.14 21.00 -3.70
C ILE A 495 -7.03 19.81 -4.06
N GLU A 496 -7.14 19.47 -5.34
CA GLU A 496 -7.82 18.25 -5.80
C GLU A 496 -6.81 17.25 -6.38
N SER A 497 -5.69 17.76 -6.91
CA SER A 497 -4.69 16.98 -7.64
C SER A 497 -3.24 17.34 -7.25
N ALA A 498 -2.29 16.51 -7.68
CA ALA A 498 -0.86 16.80 -7.53
C ALA A 498 -0.41 17.94 -8.46
N GLU A 499 -1.08 18.12 -9.58
CA GLU A 499 -0.86 19.21 -10.53
C GLU A 499 -1.11 20.57 -9.87
N ASP A 500 -2.17 20.68 -9.07
CA ASP A 500 -2.49 21.89 -8.31
C ASP A 500 -1.37 22.23 -7.34
N LEU A 501 -0.85 21.23 -6.61
CA LEU A 501 0.29 21.39 -5.71
C LEU A 501 1.54 21.87 -6.44
N ALA A 502 1.82 21.32 -7.62
CA ALA A 502 2.97 21.68 -8.42
C ALA A 502 2.86 23.08 -9.06
N ALA A 503 1.63 23.56 -9.28
CA ALA A 503 1.37 24.87 -9.90
C ALA A 503 1.47 26.04 -8.90
N GLN A 504 1.31 25.77 -7.60
CA GLN A 504 1.31 26.79 -6.54
C GLN A 504 2.48 26.65 -5.56
N ASN A 505 2.85 27.75 -4.91
CA ASN A 505 3.98 27.78 -3.95
C ASN A 505 3.56 28.06 -2.49
N LYS A 506 2.26 28.25 -2.22
CA LYS A 506 1.73 28.63 -0.90
C LYS A 506 1.72 27.46 0.08
N ILE A 507 1.36 26.27 -0.41
CA ILE A 507 1.35 25.02 0.35
C ILE A 507 2.63 24.28 0.03
N LYS A 508 3.47 24.07 1.05
CA LYS A 508 4.69 23.28 0.92
C LYS A 508 4.34 21.79 0.95
N TYR A 509 5.14 20.96 0.32
CA TYR A 509 4.93 19.52 0.35
C TYR A 509 6.25 18.77 0.39
N GLY A 510 6.25 17.58 0.98
CA GLY A 510 7.45 16.78 1.18
C GLY A 510 7.14 15.32 1.48
N CYS A 511 8.19 14.51 1.59
CA CYS A 511 8.11 13.07 1.87
C CYS A 511 9.25 12.64 2.82
N VAL A 512 9.30 11.34 3.15
CA VAL A 512 10.39 10.79 3.99
C VAL A 512 11.72 10.81 3.24
N LYS A 513 12.76 11.35 3.87
CA LYS A 513 14.11 11.42 3.32
C LYS A 513 14.67 10.02 3.07
N GLY A 514 15.09 9.75 1.83
CA GLY A 514 15.63 8.45 1.43
C GLY A 514 14.59 7.32 1.39
N GLY A 515 13.30 7.63 1.40
CA GLY A 515 12.24 6.65 1.16
C GLY A 515 12.07 6.31 -0.34
N SER A 516 11.32 5.25 -0.63
CA SER A 516 10.95 4.86 -2.00
C SER A 516 10.17 5.97 -2.74
N THR A 517 9.35 6.73 -2.02
CA THR A 517 8.65 7.91 -2.54
C THR A 517 9.61 9.02 -2.97
N ALA A 518 10.67 9.28 -2.21
CA ALA A 518 11.67 10.29 -2.58
C ALA A 518 12.43 9.88 -3.85
N SER A 519 12.89 8.62 -3.93
CA SER A 519 13.54 8.10 -5.15
C SER A 519 12.59 8.15 -6.36
N PHE A 520 11.30 7.85 -6.18
CA PHE A 520 10.31 7.95 -7.25
C PHE A 520 10.25 9.35 -7.86
N PHE A 521 10.18 10.41 -7.04
CA PHE A 521 10.16 11.78 -7.55
C PHE A 521 11.51 12.22 -8.13
N LYS A 522 12.62 11.70 -7.62
CA LYS A 522 13.96 11.98 -8.13
C LYS A 522 14.19 11.39 -9.53
N ASP A 523 13.75 10.15 -9.75
CA ASP A 523 14.06 9.38 -10.97
C ASP A 523 12.92 9.41 -12.02
N THR A 524 11.86 10.17 -11.76
CA THR A 524 10.70 10.24 -12.67
C THR A 524 10.98 11.02 -13.94
N ASN A 525 10.43 10.54 -15.05
CA ASN A 525 10.44 11.23 -16.35
C ASN A 525 9.20 12.13 -16.57
N PHE A 526 8.23 12.12 -15.65
CA PHE A 526 7.02 12.92 -15.80
C PHE A 526 7.26 14.37 -15.37
N SER A 527 6.96 15.32 -16.25
CA SER A 527 7.32 16.74 -16.07
C SER A 527 6.75 17.36 -14.79
N THR A 528 5.49 17.06 -14.44
CA THR A 528 4.85 17.57 -13.22
C THR A 528 5.57 17.06 -11.97
N TYR A 529 5.87 15.77 -11.88
CA TYR A 529 6.53 15.16 -10.73
C TYR A 529 8.00 15.55 -10.62
N HIS A 530 8.68 15.72 -11.77
CA HIS A 530 10.03 16.24 -11.80
C HIS A 530 10.08 17.70 -11.30
N ARG A 531 9.12 18.54 -11.70
CA ARG A 531 8.96 19.90 -11.17
C ARG A 531 8.72 19.88 -9.66
N MET A 532 7.91 18.94 -9.17
CA MET A 532 7.70 18.76 -7.73
C MET A 532 8.98 18.40 -7.00
N TRP A 533 9.80 17.50 -7.55
CA TRP A 533 11.10 17.15 -6.98
C TRP A 533 12.02 18.36 -6.85
N VAL A 534 12.16 19.14 -7.91
CA VAL A 534 13.00 20.36 -7.91
C VAL A 534 12.50 21.37 -6.87
N GLN A 535 11.18 21.52 -6.70
CA GLN A 535 10.61 22.37 -5.66
C GLN A 535 10.85 21.83 -4.24
N MET A 536 10.79 20.51 -4.05
CA MET A 536 11.10 19.88 -2.75
C MET A 536 12.59 20.03 -2.39
N GLU A 537 13.49 19.86 -3.36
CA GLU A 537 14.93 19.95 -3.17
C GLU A 537 15.41 21.39 -2.92
N SER A 538 14.76 22.38 -3.56
CA SER A 538 15.06 23.81 -3.39
C SER A 538 14.34 24.50 -2.22
N ALA A 539 13.46 23.79 -1.51
CA ALA A 539 12.67 24.40 -0.43
C ALA A 539 13.48 24.58 0.86
N GLU A 540 13.56 25.83 1.33
CA GLU A 540 14.07 26.20 2.66
C GLU A 540 12.93 26.76 3.54
N PRO A 541 12.72 26.25 4.77
CA PRO A 541 13.40 25.12 5.41
C PRO A 541 13.01 23.76 4.80
N SER A 542 13.84 22.73 5.04
CA SER A 542 13.65 21.37 4.49
C SER A 542 12.21 20.87 4.63
N VAL A 543 11.65 20.40 3.51
CA VAL A 543 10.34 19.77 3.46
C VAL A 543 10.41 18.26 3.72
N PHE A 544 11.60 17.66 3.69
CA PHE A 544 11.75 16.23 3.95
C PHE A 544 11.73 15.92 5.45
N GLU A 545 11.07 14.83 5.80
CA GLU A 545 10.96 14.33 7.18
C GLU A 545 11.74 13.04 7.40
N THR A 546 12.04 12.71 8.65
CA THR A 546 12.74 11.48 9.03
C THR A 546 11.83 10.26 9.08
N SER A 547 10.56 10.44 9.47
CA SER A 547 9.60 9.37 9.66
C SER A 547 8.20 9.78 9.19
N ASN A 548 7.38 8.80 8.84
CA ASN A 548 5.98 9.02 8.49
C ASN A 548 5.21 9.72 9.64
N LYS A 549 5.48 9.35 10.89
CA LYS A 549 4.85 9.96 12.07
C LYS A 549 5.16 11.45 12.20
N ASP A 550 6.39 11.86 11.88
CA ASP A 550 6.81 13.26 11.93
C ASP A 550 6.10 14.07 10.83
N GLY A 551 5.97 13.48 9.63
CA GLY A 551 5.20 14.06 8.53
C GLY A 551 3.73 14.29 8.87
N VAL A 552 3.06 13.29 9.44
CA VAL A 552 1.66 13.40 9.90
C VAL A 552 1.52 14.51 10.94
N LYS A 553 2.42 14.55 11.95
CA LYS A 553 2.42 15.60 12.97
C LYS A 553 2.62 17.00 12.38
N ARG A 554 3.49 17.13 11.37
CA ARG A 554 3.72 18.40 10.68
C ARG A 554 2.49 18.86 9.91
N VAL A 555 1.77 17.96 9.23
CA VAL A 555 0.50 18.29 8.54
C VAL A 555 -0.51 18.85 9.55
N LEU A 556 -0.73 18.16 10.66
CA LEU A 556 -1.65 18.60 11.72
C LEU A 556 -1.26 19.97 12.31
N THR A 557 0.04 20.19 12.57
CA THR A 557 0.52 21.44 13.18
C THR A 557 0.49 22.62 12.20
N SER A 558 0.70 22.36 10.91
CA SER A 558 0.85 23.41 9.88
C SER A 558 -0.46 24.03 9.41
N LYS A 559 -1.62 23.57 9.92
CA LYS A 559 -2.96 24.11 9.62
C LYS A 559 -3.13 24.48 8.14
N ARG A 560 -3.03 23.49 7.24
CA ARG A 560 -3.21 23.63 5.77
C ARG A 560 -2.08 24.32 5.00
N LYS A 561 -0.91 24.59 5.60
CA LYS A 561 0.27 25.13 4.88
C LYS A 561 1.25 24.06 4.39
N TYR A 562 1.04 22.81 4.78
CA TYR A 562 1.90 21.69 4.44
C TYR A 562 1.09 20.46 4.05
N ALA A 563 1.50 19.77 2.97
CA ALA A 563 0.96 18.49 2.55
C ALA A 563 2.07 17.42 2.59
N PHE A 564 1.72 16.18 2.94
CA PHE A 564 2.71 15.12 3.08
C PHE A 564 2.44 14.00 2.09
N LEU A 565 3.46 13.64 1.31
CA LEU A 565 3.40 12.58 0.31
C LEU A 565 3.80 11.26 0.97
N MET A 566 2.84 10.35 1.07
CA MET A 566 2.98 9.07 1.75
C MET A 566 2.22 7.97 0.99
N GLU A 567 2.59 6.71 1.22
CA GLU A 567 1.87 5.56 0.67
C GLU A 567 0.42 5.52 1.19
N SER A 568 -0.53 5.23 0.31
CA SER A 568 -1.97 5.30 0.57
C SER A 568 -2.41 4.40 1.72
N SER A 569 -1.77 3.23 1.88
CA SER A 569 -2.03 2.34 3.01
C SER A 569 -1.76 3.02 4.36
N ASN A 570 -0.71 3.82 4.45
CA ASN A 570 -0.36 4.50 5.69
C ASN A 570 -1.27 5.72 5.90
N ILE A 571 -1.73 6.36 4.82
CA ILE A 571 -2.69 7.46 4.89
C ILE A 571 -4.03 6.96 5.42
N GLU A 572 -4.54 5.86 4.88
CA GLU A 572 -5.76 5.20 5.38
C GLU A 572 -5.63 4.85 6.87
N TYR A 573 -4.47 4.35 7.30
CA TYR A 573 -4.22 4.01 8.69
C TYR A 573 -4.31 5.21 9.63
N GLU A 574 -3.73 6.35 9.22
CA GLU A 574 -3.71 7.58 10.02
C GLU A 574 -5.07 8.31 9.98
N MET A 575 -5.79 8.25 8.86
CA MET A 575 -7.15 8.82 8.73
C MET A 575 -8.18 8.12 9.61
N GLU A 576 -8.06 6.81 9.81
CA GLU A 576 -8.96 6.06 10.71
C GLU A 576 -8.77 6.46 12.19
N ARG A 577 -7.66 7.13 12.52
CA ARG A 577 -7.29 7.56 13.88
C ARG A 577 -7.46 9.06 14.08
N ASN A 578 -7.13 9.86 13.07
CA ASN A 578 -7.17 11.31 13.12
C ASN A 578 -8.17 11.84 12.09
N CYS A 579 -9.33 12.30 12.57
CA CYS A 579 -10.45 12.73 11.71
C CYS A 579 -10.23 14.09 11.05
N ASP A 580 -9.19 14.82 11.49
CA ASP A 580 -8.72 16.07 10.90
C ASP A 580 -7.88 15.85 9.64
N LEU A 581 -7.63 14.60 9.24
CA LEU A 581 -6.84 14.26 8.05
C LEU A 581 -7.73 13.79 6.91
N ILE A 582 -7.34 14.16 5.70
CA ILE A 582 -7.97 13.71 4.45
C ILE A 582 -6.90 13.25 3.46
N GLN A 583 -7.27 12.26 2.66
CA GLN A 583 -6.54 11.91 1.45
C GLN A 583 -7.04 12.80 0.32
N VAL A 584 -6.11 13.42 -0.41
CA VAL A 584 -6.43 14.27 -1.56
C VAL A 584 -6.07 13.54 -2.85
N GLY A 585 -7.04 13.46 -3.77
CA GLY A 585 -6.86 12.86 -5.09
C GLY A 585 -6.72 11.33 -5.08
N ASN A 586 -6.42 10.81 -6.26
CA ASN A 586 -6.11 9.39 -6.47
C ASN A 586 -4.63 9.11 -6.22
N ASN A 587 -4.29 7.82 -6.14
CA ASN A 587 -2.89 7.39 -6.08
C ASN A 587 -2.14 7.86 -7.33
N LEU A 588 -0.98 8.49 -7.13
CA LEU A 588 -0.11 9.04 -8.18
C LEU A 588 0.62 7.95 -8.98
N ASP A 589 0.74 6.75 -8.39
CA ASP A 589 1.33 5.58 -9.01
C ASP A 589 0.61 4.29 -8.57
N SER A 590 1.01 3.18 -9.18
CA SER A 590 0.54 1.84 -8.81
C SER A 590 1.74 1.00 -8.36
N LYS A 591 1.78 0.73 -7.06
CA LYS A 591 2.82 0.00 -6.33
C LYS A 591 2.18 -1.13 -5.54
N GLY A 592 3.03 -1.98 -4.95
CA GLY A 592 2.56 -2.98 -4.01
C GLY A 592 3.64 -3.40 -3.03
N TYR A 593 3.19 -3.88 -1.88
CA TYR A 593 4.06 -4.58 -0.94
C TYR A 593 4.13 -6.06 -1.30
N GLY A 594 5.36 -6.58 -1.32
CA GLY A 594 5.64 -7.99 -1.56
C GLY A 594 6.52 -8.55 -0.45
N ILE A 595 6.48 -9.87 -0.29
CA ILE A 595 7.43 -10.57 0.56
C ILE A 595 8.73 -10.68 -0.22
N ALA A 596 9.81 -10.11 0.33
CA ALA A 596 11.14 -10.25 -0.28
C ALA A 596 11.81 -11.53 0.20
N MET A 597 12.54 -12.15 -0.72
CA MET A 597 13.33 -13.36 -0.50
C MET A 597 14.56 -13.30 -1.40
N ARG A 598 15.53 -14.16 -1.15
CA ARG A 598 16.71 -14.23 -2.02
C ARG A 598 16.34 -14.63 -3.44
N THR A 599 17.16 -14.18 -4.38
CA THR A 599 17.04 -14.50 -5.81
C THR A 599 17.05 -16.03 -6.00
N ASN A 600 16.14 -16.53 -6.84
CA ASN A 600 15.96 -17.94 -7.14
C ASN A 600 15.60 -18.83 -5.94
N ALA A 601 14.91 -18.29 -4.93
CA ALA A 601 14.43 -19.10 -3.81
C ALA A 601 13.44 -20.20 -4.28
N PRO A 602 13.65 -21.48 -3.89
CA PRO A 602 12.84 -22.60 -4.37
C PRO A 602 11.38 -22.56 -3.90
N TYR A 603 11.13 -21.94 -2.74
CA TYR A 603 9.80 -21.78 -2.16
C TYR A 603 9.00 -20.60 -2.71
N ARG A 604 9.57 -19.76 -3.58
CA ARG A 604 8.90 -18.56 -4.13
C ARG A 604 7.56 -18.89 -4.77
N LYS A 605 7.51 -19.96 -5.58
CA LYS A 605 6.29 -20.41 -6.25
C LYS A 605 5.20 -20.78 -5.23
N SER A 606 5.55 -21.54 -4.19
CA SER A 606 4.63 -21.95 -3.14
C SER A 606 4.10 -20.76 -2.33
N PHE A 607 4.93 -19.75 -2.05
CA PHE A 607 4.48 -18.51 -1.40
C PHE A 607 3.55 -17.69 -2.31
N ASN A 608 3.83 -17.60 -3.61
CA ASN A 608 2.93 -16.94 -4.56
C ASN A 608 1.56 -17.62 -4.61
N GLU A 609 1.52 -18.94 -4.72
CA GLU A 609 0.27 -19.73 -4.69
C GLU A 609 -0.51 -19.49 -3.39
N ALA A 610 0.16 -19.45 -2.24
CA ALA A 610 -0.48 -19.18 -0.96
C ALA A 610 -1.07 -17.76 -0.90
N ILE A 611 -0.36 -16.75 -1.39
CA ILE A 611 -0.85 -15.36 -1.42
C ILE A 611 -2.06 -15.23 -2.35
N LEU A 612 -2.00 -15.80 -3.55
CA LEU A 612 -3.11 -15.79 -4.50
C LEU A 612 -4.35 -16.46 -3.91
N LYS A 613 -4.19 -17.63 -3.28
CA LYS A 613 -5.30 -18.32 -2.59
C LYS A 613 -5.90 -17.46 -1.48
N MET A 614 -5.07 -16.79 -0.66
CA MET A 614 -5.56 -15.88 0.38
C MET A 614 -6.28 -14.65 -0.19
N GLN A 615 -5.86 -14.17 -1.36
CA GLN A 615 -6.51 -13.08 -2.07
C GLN A 615 -7.88 -13.50 -2.60
N GLU A 616 -7.98 -14.67 -3.25
CA GLU A 616 -9.25 -15.25 -3.74
C GLU A 616 -10.25 -15.51 -2.61
N MET A 617 -9.76 -15.98 -1.45
CA MET A 617 -10.59 -16.23 -0.26
C MET A 617 -10.94 -14.94 0.52
N GLY A 618 -10.46 -13.77 0.11
CA GLY A 618 -10.69 -12.49 0.81
C GLY A 618 -10.00 -12.36 2.18
N VAL A 619 -9.06 -13.26 2.50
CA VAL A 619 -8.35 -13.26 3.80
C VAL A 619 -7.49 -12.00 3.95
N LEU A 620 -6.83 -11.55 2.87
CA LEU A 620 -6.00 -10.34 2.89
C LEU A 620 -6.79 -9.07 3.22
N VAL A 621 -8.03 -8.98 2.70
CA VAL A 621 -8.95 -7.87 3.00
C VAL A 621 -9.37 -7.90 4.47
N ARG A 622 -9.77 -9.07 4.96
CA ARG A 622 -10.12 -9.25 6.39
C ARG A 622 -8.97 -8.88 7.32
N LEU A 623 -7.73 -9.28 6.99
CA LEU A 623 -6.56 -8.88 7.77
C LEU A 623 -6.33 -7.36 7.71
N LYS A 624 -6.56 -6.72 6.56
CA LYS A 624 -6.45 -5.26 6.42
C LYS A 624 -7.48 -4.56 7.30
N ASP A 625 -8.75 -4.95 7.23
CA ASP A 625 -9.82 -4.35 8.04
C ASP A 625 -9.52 -4.48 9.55
N LYS A 626 -9.10 -5.66 10.00
CA LYS A 626 -8.68 -5.90 11.39
C LYS A 626 -7.62 -4.89 11.85
N TRP A 627 -6.54 -4.72 11.09
CA TRP A 627 -5.40 -3.91 11.52
C TRP A 627 -5.56 -2.40 11.28
N TRP A 628 -6.39 -2.00 10.30
CA TRP A 628 -6.63 -0.58 10.00
C TRP A 628 -7.81 -0.01 10.78
N LYS A 629 -8.95 -0.72 10.81
CA LYS A 629 -10.23 -0.22 11.32
C LYS A 629 -10.60 -0.72 12.71
N GLU A 630 -10.16 -1.91 13.13
CA GLU A 630 -10.60 -2.48 14.42
C GLU A 630 -9.56 -2.31 15.53
N MET A 631 -8.28 -2.53 15.22
CA MET A 631 -7.20 -2.56 16.21
C MET A 631 -6.58 -1.18 16.47
N HIS A 632 -6.03 -0.96 17.67
CA HIS A 632 -5.27 0.24 18.07
C HIS A 632 -5.95 1.57 17.71
N GLY A 633 -7.23 1.72 18.06
CA GLY A 633 -7.98 2.97 17.86
C GLY A 633 -8.41 3.26 16.42
N GLY A 634 -8.43 2.25 15.55
CA GLY A 634 -9.08 2.37 14.24
C GLY A 634 -10.59 2.56 14.36
N GLY A 635 -11.22 3.16 13.34
CA GLY A 635 -12.68 3.34 13.29
C GLY A 635 -13.20 4.43 14.24
N GLN A 636 -12.33 5.31 14.73
CA GLN A 636 -12.75 6.44 15.58
C GLN A 636 -13.57 7.44 14.74
N CYS A 637 -13.17 7.67 13.49
CA CYS A 637 -13.77 8.66 12.60
C CYS A 637 -15.05 8.20 11.88
N THR A 638 -15.40 6.92 11.92
CA THR A 638 -16.66 6.40 11.38
C THR A 638 -17.83 6.62 12.33
N LYS A 639 -17.57 6.82 13.64
CA LYS A 639 -18.63 7.17 14.61
C LYS A 639 -19.16 8.59 14.40
N ASP A 640 -18.31 9.52 13.98
CA ASP A 640 -18.70 10.91 13.71
C ASP A 640 -19.52 11.06 12.41
N LYS A 641 -19.31 10.18 11.42
CA LYS A 641 -20.09 10.22 10.17
C LYS A 641 -21.57 9.88 10.36
N HIS A 642 -21.90 8.98 11.29
CA HIS A 642 -23.30 8.66 11.59
C HIS A 642 -24.05 9.77 12.34
N SER A 643 -23.33 10.70 12.99
CA SER A 643 -23.94 11.89 13.59
C SER A 643 -24.08 13.07 12.64
N GLU A 644 -23.28 13.16 11.56
CA GLU A 644 -23.33 14.30 10.62
C GLU A 644 -24.25 14.04 9.40
N ASP A 645 -24.37 12.80 8.91
CA ASP A 645 -25.10 12.54 7.66
C ASP A 645 -26.63 12.32 7.83
N ALA A 646 -27.15 12.27 9.07
CA ALA A 646 -28.53 11.83 9.34
C ALA A 646 -29.45 12.86 10.03
N THR A 647 -28.94 14.00 10.50
CA THR A 647 -29.79 15.05 11.08
C THR A 647 -29.60 16.32 10.29
N ALA A 648 -30.67 16.80 9.66
CA ALA A 648 -30.71 18.15 9.10
C ALA A 648 -30.14 19.11 10.15
N THR A 649 -29.05 19.80 9.80
CA THR A 649 -28.39 20.77 10.67
C THR A 649 -29.43 21.76 11.18
N GLU A 650 -29.69 21.74 12.49
CA GLU A 650 -30.60 22.68 13.12
C GLU A 650 -30.10 24.11 12.88
N LEU A 651 -31.01 25.04 12.59
CA LEU A 651 -30.67 26.43 12.33
C LEU A 651 -30.20 27.09 13.63
N GLY A 652 -28.89 27.05 13.87
CA GLY A 652 -28.26 27.58 15.08
C GLY A 652 -28.32 29.10 15.19
N LEU A 653 -28.15 29.61 16.42
CA LEU A 653 -28.05 31.06 16.69
C LEU A 653 -26.95 31.73 15.87
N ASP A 654 -25.90 31.01 15.50
CA ASP A 654 -24.79 31.52 14.70
C ASP A 654 -25.22 31.98 13.29
N HIS A 655 -26.28 31.38 12.73
CA HIS A 655 -26.81 31.77 11.41
C HIS A 655 -27.84 32.91 11.46
N VAL A 656 -28.51 33.11 12.61
CA VAL A 656 -29.62 34.08 12.76
C VAL A 656 -29.29 35.23 13.71
N GLY A 657 -28.15 35.17 14.42
CA GLY A 657 -27.74 36.11 15.45
C GLY A 657 -27.69 37.56 14.98
N GLY A 658 -27.24 37.81 13.74
CA GLY A 658 -27.22 39.14 13.16
C GLY A 658 -28.58 39.82 13.06
N VAL A 659 -29.66 39.06 12.85
CA VAL A 659 -31.02 39.60 12.75
C VAL A 659 -31.46 40.18 14.10
N PHE A 660 -31.11 39.50 15.21
CA PHE A 660 -31.40 40.01 16.56
C PHE A 660 -30.63 41.28 16.89
N VAL A 661 -29.38 41.39 16.43
CA VAL A 661 -28.56 42.60 16.61
C VAL A 661 -29.18 43.79 15.87
N VAL A 662 -29.60 43.61 14.61
CA VAL A 662 -30.27 44.66 13.82
C VAL A 662 -31.57 45.11 14.48
N LEU A 663 -32.37 44.19 15.00
CA LEU A 663 -33.59 44.51 15.74
C LEU A 663 -33.30 45.35 16.99
N ALA A 664 -32.30 44.96 17.79
CA ALA A 664 -31.92 45.69 18.99
C ALA A 664 -31.47 47.12 18.67
N VAL A 665 -30.60 47.29 17.66
CA VAL A 665 -30.15 48.61 17.19
C VAL A 665 -31.33 49.45 16.69
N GLY A 666 -32.25 48.87 15.93
CA GLY A 666 -33.44 49.54 15.42
C GLY A 666 -34.36 50.05 16.53
N VAL A 667 -34.63 49.24 17.55
CA VAL A 667 -35.46 49.62 18.71
C VAL A 667 -34.77 50.72 19.53
N CYS A 668 -33.46 50.61 19.76
CA CYS A 668 -32.70 51.64 20.47
C CYS A 668 -32.74 52.98 19.72
N LEU A 669 -32.56 52.97 18.39
CA LEU A 669 -32.64 54.18 17.57
C LEU A 669 -34.04 54.79 17.60
N ALA A 670 -35.09 53.97 17.49
CA ALA A 670 -36.48 54.43 17.60
C ALA A 670 -36.77 55.07 18.96
N MET A 671 -36.27 54.47 20.05
CA MET A 671 -36.38 55.02 21.39
C MET A 671 -35.65 56.36 21.53
N LEU A 672 -34.44 56.48 20.97
CA LEU A 672 -33.70 57.75 20.96
C LEU A 672 -34.44 58.83 20.18
N ILE A 673 -35.00 58.50 19.00
CA ILE A 673 -35.82 59.45 18.22
C ILE A 673 -37.06 59.87 19.02
N ALA A 674 -37.77 58.94 19.65
CA ALA A 674 -38.93 59.26 20.49
C ALA A 674 -38.58 60.17 21.67
N ILE A 675 -37.42 59.94 22.32
CA ILE A 675 -36.91 60.83 23.38
C ILE A 675 -36.61 62.22 22.81
N CYS A 676 -35.95 62.31 21.65
CA CYS A 676 -35.68 63.57 20.99
C CYS A 676 -36.96 64.32 20.58
N GLU A 677 -37.95 63.63 20.03
CA GLU A 677 -39.27 64.20 19.69
C GLU A 677 -40.01 64.67 20.94
N PHE A 678 -39.96 63.89 22.02
CA PHE A 678 -40.54 64.28 23.29
C PHE A 678 -39.88 65.55 23.86
N LEU A 679 -38.55 65.62 23.85
CA LEU A 679 -37.80 66.81 24.28
C LEU A 679 -38.08 68.01 23.37
N TRP A 680 -38.19 67.80 22.06
CA TRP A 680 -38.56 68.84 21.10
C TRP A 680 -39.98 69.36 21.33
N ASN A 681 -40.93 68.45 21.61
CA ASN A 681 -42.30 68.80 21.93
C ASN A 681 -42.36 69.59 23.24
N VAL A 682 -41.64 69.19 24.29
CA VAL A 682 -41.52 69.95 25.55
C VAL A 682 -40.99 71.35 25.28
N ARG A 683 -39.95 71.51 24.43
CA ARG A 683 -39.44 72.82 24.02
C ARG A 683 -40.52 73.64 23.27
N LYS A 684 -41.25 73.03 22.34
CA LYS A 684 -42.32 73.69 21.58
C LYS A 684 -43.45 74.16 22.50
N VAL A 685 -43.89 73.33 23.45
CA VAL A 685 -44.90 73.65 24.46
C VAL A 685 -44.40 74.79 25.35
N THR A 686 -43.14 74.74 25.80
CA THR A 686 -42.51 75.81 26.60
C THR A 686 -42.53 77.16 25.88
N VAL A 687 -42.23 77.17 24.58
CA VAL A 687 -42.23 78.40 23.74
C VAL A 687 -43.65 78.90 23.46
N THR A 688 -44.60 77.99 23.24
CA THR A 688 -45.98 78.32 22.84
C THR A 688 -46.82 78.76 24.04
N GLU A 689 -46.66 78.10 25.19
CA GLU A 689 -47.43 78.33 26.42
C GLU A 689 -46.71 79.24 27.44
N LYS A 690 -45.46 79.68 27.15
CA LYS A 690 -44.61 80.56 27.99
C LYS A 690 -44.43 80.07 29.44
N VAL A 691 -44.35 78.76 29.65
CA VAL A 691 -44.11 78.13 30.96
C VAL A 691 -42.62 77.83 31.18
N ALA A 692 -42.19 77.61 32.43
CA ALA A 692 -40.80 77.24 32.71
C ALA A 692 -40.46 75.82 32.18
N PRO A 693 -39.26 75.59 31.61
CA PRO A 693 -38.91 74.31 30.97
C PRO A 693 -39.03 73.08 31.90
N LYS A 694 -38.70 73.26 33.19
CA LYS A 694 -38.82 72.18 34.20
C LYS A 694 -40.27 71.79 34.47
N GLU A 695 -41.19 72.74 34.39
CA GLU A 695 -42.60 72.52 34.68
C GLU A 695 -43.32 71.87 33.49
N ALA A 696 -43.00 72.30 32.25
CA ALA A 696 -43.47 71.65 31.03
C ALA A 696 -42.97 70.19 30.93
N PHE A 697 -41.70 69.95 31.26
CA PHE A 697 -41.13 68.60 31.24
C PHE A 697 -41.80 67.66 32.25
N MET A 698 -41.95 68.09 33.51
CA MET A 698 -42.59 67.25 34.54
C MET A 698 -44.06 66.95 34.23
N ARG A 699 -44.81 67.90 33.66
CA ARG A 699 -46.21 67.69 33.26
C ARG A 699 -46.34 66.72 32.10
N GLU A 700 -45.53 66.88 31.05
CA GLU A 700 -45.53 65.97 29.90
C GLU A 700 -45.01 64.58 30.27
N LEU A 701 -44.03 64.48 31.17
CA LEU A 701 -43.51 63.20 31.67
C LEU A 701 -44.57 62.47 32.51
N HIS A 702 -45.29 63.21 33.38
CA HIS A 702 -46.36 62.63 34.18
C HIS A 702 -47.53 62.14 33.31
N PHE A 703 -47.83 62.83 32.21
CA PHE A 703 -48.81 62.37 31.23
C PHE A 703 -48.31 61.13 30.46
N ALA A 704 -47.07 61.13 30.00
CA ALA A 704 -46.48 59.99 29.27
C ALA A 704 -46.36 58.72 30.15
N LEU A 705 -46.13 58.87 31.46
CA LEU A 705 -46.10 57.77 32.42
C LEU A 705 -47.51 57.28 32.81
N ASN A 706 -48.56 58.04 32.51
CA ASN A 706 -49.93 57.63 32.79
C ASN A 706 -50.49 56.75 31.65
N ILE A 707 -50.20 55.46 31.74
CA ILE A 707 -50.52 54.42 30.74
C ILE A 707 -52.04 54.35 30.41
N TRP A 708 -52.91 54.83 31.31
CA TRP A 708 -54.37 54.75 31.17
C TRP A 708 -55.02 56.00 30.56
N ALA A 709 -54.29 57.11 30.42
CA ALA A 709 -54.82 58.36 29.90
C ALA A 709 -54.75 58.40 28.36
N ARG A 710 -55.89 58.21 27.68
CA ARG A 710 -55.98 58.21 26.20
C ARG A 710 -56.28 59.58 25.57
N LYS A 711 -56.59 60.61 26.38
CA LYS A 711 -56.97 61.94 25.90
C LYS A 711 -56.11 63.01 26.56
N LYS A 712 -55.45 63.82 25.75
CA LYS A 712 -54.68 64.99 26.17
C LYS A 712 -55.53 66.25 25.95
N ALA A 713 -55.69 67.07 26.99
CA ALA A 713 -56.38 68.36 26.85
C ALA A 713 -55.45 69.37 26.16
N VAL A 714 -55.96 70.08 25.14
CA VAL A 714 -55.27 71.20 24.49
C VAL A 714 -55.66 72.48 25.24
N LEU A 715 -54.70 73.19 25.83
CA LEU A 715 -54.96 74.46 26.51
C LEU A 715 -55.12 75.58 25.49
N ASN A 716 -56.34 75.73 24.97
CA ASN A 716 -56.84 76.98 24.38
C ASN A 716 -58.34 77.10 24.64
N SER A 717 -58.72 77.35 25.89
CA SER A 717 -60.07 77.83 26.25
C SER A 717 -60.19 78.43 27.66
N ALA A 718 -59.11 78.99 28.23
CA ALA A 718 -59.20 79.76 29.47
C ALA A 718 -59.44 81.26 29.19
N SER A 719 -60.46 81.57 28.38
CA SER A 719 -61.03 82.93 28.30
C SER A 719 -62.43 82.91 27.67
N ARG A 720 -63.41 82.31 28.36
CA ARG A 720 -64.83 82.70 28.27
C ARG A 720 -65.56 82.17 29.51
N SER A 721 -66.11 83.10 30.27
CA SER A 721 -66.73 82.95 31.59
C SER A 721 -67.97 82.03 31.60
N PRO A 722 -68.38 81.50 32.76
CA PRO A 722 -69.45 80.51 32.87
C PRO A 722 -70.82 81.17 33.12
N SER A 723 -71.89 80.59 32.57
CA SER A 723 -73.24 80.79 33.08
C SER A 723 -74.14 79.58 32.79
N ALA A 724 -74.68 79.04 33.89
CA ALA A 724 -75.93 78.29 34.03
C ALA A 724 -76.01 76.82 33.53
N LEU A 725 -75.99 75.91 34.51
CA LEU A 725 -76.77 74.65 34.56
C LEU A 725 -78.30 74.96 34.60
N PRO A 726 -79.25 74.00 34.41
CA PRO A 726 -79.13 72.57 34.75
C PRO A 726 -79.89 71.52 33.87
N ALA A 727 -79.59 70.24 34.18
CA ALA A 727 -80.44 69.02 34.09
C ALA A 727 -80.77 68.46 32.67
N GLU A 728 -80.86 67.14 32.38
CA GLU A 728 -81.31 65.97 33.15
C GLU A 728 -80.74 64.64 32.57
N ARG A 729 -80.65 63.63 33.45
CA ARG A 729 -80.80 62.15 33.30
C ARG A 729 -79.86 61.28 32.45
N LEU A 730 -79.01 60.55 33.19
CA LEU A 730 -78.94 59.08 33.31
C LEU A 730 -79.56 58.23 32.18
N SER A 731 -78.71 57.44 31.51
CA SER A 731 -79.04 56.07 31.09
C SER A 731 -77.78 55.25 30.82
N ASN A 732 -77.54 54.28 31.71
CA ASN A 732 -76.78 53.04 31.51
C ASN A 732 -76.75 52.52 30.06
N LYS A 733 -75.60 52.00 29.61
CA LYS A 733 -75.40 50.55 29.33
C LYS A 733 -74.07 50.26 28.62
N SER A 734 -73.27 49.39 29.26
CA SER A 734 -72.50 48.28 28.67
C SER A 734 -71.86 48.43 27.28
N ARG A 735 -70.52 48.43 27.24
CA ARG A 735 -69.72 47.22 26.92
C ARG A 735 -68.26 47.44 27.25
#